data_AF-A0A6A6B5D6-F1
#
_entry.id   AF-A0A6A6B5D6-F1
#
_cell.length_a   1.000
_cell.length_b   1.000
_cell.length_c   1.000
_cell.angle_alpha   90.00
_cell.angle_beta   90.00
_cell.angle_gamma   90.00
#
_symmetry.space_group_name_H-M   'P 1'
#
loop_
_entity.id
_entity.type
_entity.pdbx_description
1 polymer ?
#
loop_
_entity_poly.entity_id
_entity_poly.type
_entity_poly.pdbx_seq_one_letter_code
_entity_poly.pdbx_strand_id
1 'polypeptide(L)'
;MPRKAFNADLASAVGASSHPTGISAVRRGDDDGWVTFTLTPEAVGSGYLVTAMVTDVADYPSSHAFFLSAEDDMPTALAQTLGHIQEQLSPGTPILQLLSTISSALCKDQNGDSPMGDVNSLQGLDVSDDELEGYSSDLKDDDDDDPTNFDLPSDDDVEVLQTGHVRIGSSPTYQTLDRASRCRLRNDLALVKKAGFRVGHLGPLLEGDSSYLSISCRVSKLGISGEAMQAWQVQPEEYVTLLIQYPSGYVSVEEVKTYNNSASAQGAWQFRTGIGSSYKPSPKEIVQAFAARSNKAKAMAEEGESSTRFRKLFISSALDDLFQEKFIMLLKYRLKGMHWDGAMKFLSDLRERDRTEQMSSDKKYTQLESVKHDLPRLVTADHISDAGFGAPLSLPLVAMQFLMRHFVRCTEFCLVCHRKMPDGLEAIKPYVCDGELCLFQYMQLGLGPSIEHEIITQPRVIDLLISLCYVSAKQLVLQSRLPKGIKGKAPPLSVLKPYPDGQNVPVTTHNQPSLNNIVRHPMKYHPVRSEMMFGTEVKAIDLGFTAGDWVAIKVANSNSVIHCKVDSICLPVVFVSKEQIIVVPSVSQDSINNNLSVVTKGDWKQTALNIQSDAAAHVEGLNDCYNPADCILYSVDFDSLPDSEKCMTIQYILELLPSVSQMRDYLTSSMQADLKNWTSRMCPLALGIVRWIIASNRACIMQIDGPKAFPLDRDSRSKSSIDERVGGMPGWLQFKFAMGAPEKERRFTNCVKSMAVQHKLKHPTMFAWHGSPLANWHSIIRESFNFNQIAHGRAYGNGVYFAMDCQTSLGYSGNSYHTKSNGTWPLSELDMVNAISLNELINAPGKFVSHQPHLVVDNLDWMQTRYLFVQRGTGDHGSVMYETQNASTESVLGEVVDQDPIYTPKGPNHSRLAIPITALPGARRQTSHSVHKGYKKVKVDGTVLDPIMVDDDDDHMSITSDEEDIMLLVPEPDTDKENVKPQTDFVPGKLDRMTLPMLKPPEGSAASISASKRLQQDFKSVLSIQNREPAHELGWYIDPELMMETNNLYQWIVELHSFEPHLPLTQDMKAQGINSIVLELRFSKDYPISPPFVRVIRPRFLTFLQGGGGHVTAGGALCMQLLTNDGWSAVSSIESVLLQVRLAMSSTEPKPARLEPGQGYGRMRDYSTSEAVQAYIRACRMHGWKVPDGFEATMMNSMSQSAF
;
A
#
# COMPACT_ATOMS: atom_id res chain seq x y z
N MET A 1 -3.81 27.19 -10.11
CA MET A 1 -3.89 28.53 -9.49
C MET A 1 -5.32 28.76 -9.01
N PRO A 2 -5.64 28.45 -7.75
CA PRO A 2 -7.00 28.50 -7.18
C PRO A 2 -7.73 29.82 -7.43
N ARG A 3 -7.10 30.96 -7.10
CA ARG A 3 -7.60 32.32 -7.35
C ARG A 3 -7.92 32.64 -8.83
N LYS A 4 -7.35 31.92 -9.81
CA LYS A 4 -7.76 32.06 -11.23
C LYS A 4 -9.03 31.27 -11.56
N ALA A 5 -9.26 30.13 -10.91
CA ALA A 5 -10.49 29.35 -11.07
C ALA A 5 -11.68 30.08 -10.44
N PHE A 6 -11.53 30.63 -9.22
CA PHE A 6 -12.58 31.43 -8.57
C PHE A 6 -13.02 32.63 -9.44
N ASN A 7 -12.05 33.40 -9.96
CA ASN A 7 -12.38 34.53 -10.83
C ASN A 7 -13.00 34.12 -12.18
N ALA A 8 -12.74 32.90 -12.68
CA ALA A 8 -13.36 32.38 -13.90
C ALA A 8 -14.81 31.91 -13.67
N ASP A 9 -15.08 31.24 -12.55
CA ASP A 9 -16.46 30.85 -12.18
C ASP A 9 -17.30 32.08 -11.84
N LEU A 10 -16.74 33.05 -11.10
CA LEU A 10 -17.40 34.33 -10.84
C LEU A 10 -17.70 35.10 -12.13
N ALA A 11 -16.75 35.15 -13.08
CA ALA A 11 -17.00 35.76 -14.39
C ALA A 11 -18.09 35.02 -15.18
N SER A 12 -18.23 33.70 -15.00
CA SER A 12 -19.28 32.89 -15.63
C SER A 12 -20.65 33.12 -14.97
N ALA A 13 -20.71 33.25 -13.65
CA ALA A 13 -21.93 33.58 -12.90
C ALA A 13 -22.43 35.01 -13.19
N VAL A 14 -21.51 35.97 -13.32
CA VAL A 14 -21.83 37.37 -13.71
C VAL A 14 -22.19 37.49 -15.20
N GLY A 15 -21.60 36.65 -16.05
CA GLY A 15 -21.85 36.63 -17.51
C GLY A 15 -23.08 35.83 -17.95
N ALA A 16 -23.82 35.20 -17.03
CA ALA A 16 -24.98 34.38 -17.35
C ALA A 16 -26.14 35.24 -17.92
N SER A 17 -26.72 34.81 -19.05
CA SER A 17 -27.84 35.52 -19.71
C SER A 17 -29.16 35.50 -18.94
N SER A 18 -29.26 34.68 -17.89
CA SER A 18 -30.40 34.56 -16.99
C SER A 18 -29.92 34.05 -15.63
N HIS A 19 -30.13 34.84 -14.57
CA HIS A 19 -29.91 34.39 -13.20
C HIS A 19 -31.14 33.59 -12.69
N PRO A 20 -30.99 32.76 -11.63
CA PRO A 20 -32.12 32.10 -10.97
C PRO A 20 -33.17 33.09 -10.44
N THR A 21 -34.44 32.68 -10.41
CA THR A 21 -35.58 33.51 -9.97
C THR A 21 -35.36 34.05 -8.56
N GLY A 22 -35.63 35.35 -8.35
CA GLY A 22 -35.43 36.03 -7.07
C GLY A 22 -33.97 36.42 -6.76
N ILE A 23 -33.02 36.22 -7.69
CA ILE A 23 -31.62 36.65 -7.55
C ILE A 23 -31.27 37.64 -8.65
N SER A 24 -30.65 38.76 -8.27
CA SER A 24 -30.24 39.83 -9.18
C SER A 24 -28.90 40.45 -8.78
N ALA A 25 -28.32 41.27 -9.67
CA ALA A 25 -27.14 42.09 -9.42
C ALA A 25 -25.89 41.35 -8.88
N VAL A 26 -25.66 40.10 -9.33
CA VAL A 26 -24.47 39.30 -8.96
C VAL A 26 -23.19 40.06 -9.34
N ARG A 27 -22.27 40.22 -8.37
CA ARG A 27 -21.02 41.00 -8.46
C ARG A 27 -19.92 40.36 -7.62
N ARG A 28 -18.70 40.85 -7.76
CA ARG A 28 -17.59 40.59 -6.85
C ARG A 28 -17.77 41.45 -5.59
N GLY A 29 -17.54 40.87 -4.41
CA GLY A 29 -17.47 41.61 -3.15
C GLY A 29 -16.15 42.36 -2.99
N ASP A 30 -15.99 43.05 -1.85
CA ASP A 30 -14.86 43.95 -1.62
C ASP A 30 -13.51 43.26 -1.40
N ASP A 31 -13.50 41.98 -1.03
CA ASP A 31 -12.29 41.17 -0.81
C ASP A 31 -12.14 40.00 -1.82
N ASP A 32 -10.94 39.44 -1.91
CA ASP A 32 -10.64 38.26 -2.72
C ASP A 32 -11.34 37.02 -2.16
N GLY A 33 -12.32 36.51 -2.91
CA GLY A 33 -13.11 35.33 -2.53
C GLY A 33 -14.58 35.63 -2.22
N TRP A 34 -15.00 36.89 -2.28
CA TRP A 34 -16.37 37.31 -1.96
C TRP A 34 -17.21 37.50 -3.23
N VAL A 35 -18.47 37.08 -3.15
CA VAL A 35 -19.51 37.25 -4.17
C VAL A 35 -20.71 37.94 -3.54
N THR A 36 -21.17 39.05 -4.11
CA THR A 36 -22.32 39.81 -3.62
C THR A 36 -23.48 39.68 -4.61
N PHE A 37 -24.71 39.53 -4.11
CA PHE A 37 -25.92 39.47 -4.93
C PHE A 37 -27.13 40.00 -4.16
N THR A 38 -28.11 40.52 -4.89
CA THR A 38 -29.35 41.04 -4.30
C THR A 38 -30.46 40.00 -4.39
N LEU A 39 -31.00 39.63 -3.24
CA LEU A 39 -32.07 38.66 -3.07
C LEU A 39 -33.42 39.39 -3.01
N THR A 40 -34.33 39.10 -3.94
CA THR A 40 -35.67 39.70 -4.04
C THR A 40 -36.75 38.62 -3.93
N PRO A 41 -37.27 38.33 -2.72
CA PRO A 41 -38.37 37.40 -2.53
C PRO A 41 -39.69 37.96 -3.11
N GLU A 42 -40.39 37.15 -3.91
CA GLU A 42 -41.59 37.58 -4.65
C GLU A 42 -42.73 38.10 -3.73
N ALA A 43 -42.89 37.54 -2.53
CA ALA A 43 -43.88 37.99 -1.54
C ALA A 43 -43.62 39.38 -0.92
N VAL A 44 -42.39 39.92 -0.97
CA VAL A 44 -42.00 41.12 -0.19
C VAL A 44 -41.60 42.30 -1.07
N GLY A 45 -41.03 42.04 -2.25
CA GLY A 45 -40.69 43.08 -3.25
C GLY A 45 -39.50 43.99 -2.91
N SER A 46 -39.03 44.00 -1.65
CA SER A 46 -37.74 44.57 -1.27
C SER A 46 -36.59 43.61 -1.62
N GLY A 47 -35.48 44.20 -2.08
CA GLY A 47 -34.23 43.47 -2.33
C GLY A 47 -33.27 43.62 -1.16
N TYR A 48 -32.73 42.51 -0.67
CA TYR A 48 -31.74 42.43 0.42
C TYR A 48 -30.37 42.06 -0.14
N LEU A 49 -29.29 42.68 0.32
CA LEU A 49 -27.95 42.25 -0.08
C LEU A 49 -27.53 40.99 0.68
N VAL A 50 -26.99 40.01 -0.06
CA VAL A 50 -26.36 38.80 0.50
C VAL A 50 -24.94 38.71 -0.03
N THR A 51 -24.00 38.41 0.87
CA THR A 51 -22.59 38.18 0.57
C THR A 51 -22.27 36.71 0.83
N ALA A 52 -21.79 36.01 -0.21
CA ALA A 52 -21.20 34.69 -0.10
C ALA A 52 -19.67 34.81 -0.06
N MET A 53 -19.05 34.37 1.03
CA MET A 53 -17.62 34.43 1.27
C MET A 53 -17.02 33.03 1.16
N VAL A 54 -15.99 32.85 0.34
CA VAL A 54 -15.17 31.63 0.32
C VAL A 54 -14.26 31.59 1.54
N THR A 55 -14.23 30.47 2.27
CA THR A 55 -13.45 30.32 3.53
C THR A 55 -11.93 30.37 3.35
N ASP A 56 -11.40 29.78 2.27
CA ASP A 56 -10.05 30.08 1.75
C ASP A 56 -10.06 29.95 0.22
N VAL A 57 -9.56 30.98 -0.48
CA VAL A 57 -9.47 31.00 -1.95
C VAL A 57 -8.39 30.05 -2.47
N ALA A 58 -7.49 29.56 -1.62
CA ALA A 58 -6.53 28.50 -1.95
C ALA A 58 -7.18 27.13 -2.19
N ASP A 59 -8.31 26.84 -1.52
CA ASP A 59 -8.99 25.53 -1.59
C ASP A 59 -9.99 25.43 -2.76
N TYR A 60 -10.19 26.51 -3.50
CA TYR A 60 -11.12 26.60 -4.62
C TYR A 60 -10.55 25.96 -5.91
N PRO A 61 -11.27 25.05 -6.61
CA PRO A 61 -12.67 24.64 -6.42
C PRO A 61 -12.86 23.32 -5.66
N SER A 62 -11.81 22.74 -5.06
CA SER A 62 -11.78 21.32 -4.67
C SER A 62 -12.36 21.01 -3.30
N SER A 63 -12.28 21.95 -2.35
CA SER A 63 -12.61 21.69 -0.93
C SER A 63 -13.12 22.93 -0.18
N HIS A 64 -13.39 24.02 -0.89
CA HIS A 64 -13.88 25.25 -0.28
C HIS A 64 -15.32 25.11 0.23
N ALA A 65 -15.66 25.90 1.26
CA ALA A 65 -17.02 26.12 1.72
C ALA A 65 -17.40 27.60 1.55
N PHE A 66 -18.69 27.87 1.35
CA PHE A 66 -19.23 29.22 1.37
C PHE A 66 -19.84 29.54 2.73
N PHE A 67 -19.56 30.74 3.24
CA PHE A 67 -20.31 31.34 4.33
C PHE A 67 -21.24 32.42 3.77
N LEU A 68 -22.49 32.47 4.21
CA LEU A 68 -23.52 33.40 3.77
C LEU A 68 -23.81 34.44 4.87
N SER A 69 -23.67 35.72 4.54
CA SER A 69 -24.07 36.83 5.42
C SER A 69 -25.04 37.78 4.70
N ALA A 70 -26.05 38.26 5.41
CA ALA A 70 -27.02 39.25 4.95
C ALA A 70 -26.89 40.56 5.74
N GLU A 71 -27.47 41.65 5.22
CA GLU A 71 -27.61 42.92 5.95
C GLU A 71 -28.65 42.82 7.09
N ASP A 72 -28.46 43.62 8.14
CA ASP A 72 -29.21 43.56 9.41
C ASP A 72 -30.74 43.76 9.26
N ASP A 73 -31.20 44.41 8.18
CA ASP A 73 -32.62 44.63 7.88
C ASP A 73 -33.34 43.39 7.30
N MET A 74 -32.67 42.24 7.15
CA MET A 74 -33.29 41.01 6.62
C MET A 74 -34.27 40.35 7.61
N PRO A 75 -35.52 40.02 7.19
CA PRO A 75 -36.47 39.27 8.02
C PRO A 75 -35.91 37.93 8.55
N THR A 76 -36.14 37.66 9.84
CA THR A 76 -35.58 36.52 10.57
C THR A 76 -35.83 35.16 9.89
N ALA A 77 -36.99 34.97 9.25
CA ALA A 77 -37.30 33.75 8.51
C ALA A 77 -36.36 33.52 7.32
N LEU A 78 -36.04 34.57 6.54
CA LEU A 78 -35.11 34.47 5.42
C LEU A 78 -33.67 34.21 5.89
N ALA A 79 -33.27 34.82 7.01
CA ALA A 79 -31.98 34.55 7.64
C ALA A 79 -31.86 33.09 8.13
N GLN A 80 -32.94 32.52 8.68
CA GLN A 80 -33.00 31.09 9.06
C GLN A 80 -32.92 30.17 7.84
N THR A 81 -33.64 30.47 6.76
CA THR A 81 -33.56 29.69 5.50
C THR A 81 -32.14 29.74 4.91
N LEU A 82 -31.46 30.90 4.90
CA LEU A 82 -30.06 31.01 4.48
C LEU A 82 -29.11 30.19 5.38
N GLY A 83 -29.35 30.15 6.69
CA GLY A 83 -28.62 29.31 7.64
C GLY A 83 -28.71 27.82 7.31
N HIS A 84 -29.92 27.30 7.11
CA HIS A 84 -30.11 25.89 6.74
C HIS A 84 -29.55 25.53 5.35
N ILE A 85 -29.54 26.47 4.40
CA ILE A 85 -28.85 26.27 3.12
C ILE A 85 -27.34 26.13 3.34
N GLN A 86 -26.75 26.93 4.24
CA GLN A 86 -25.32 26.84 4.57
C GLN A 86 -24.94 25.47 5.17
N GLU A 87 -25.82 24.88 6.00
CA GLU A 87 -25.63 23.53 6.56
C GLU A 87 -25.73 22.41 5.52
N GLN A 88 -26.40 22.63 4.40
CA GLN A 88 -26.68 21.63 3.35
C GLN A 88 -25.72 21.71 2.13
N LEU A 89 -24.85 22.71 2.07
CA LEU A 89 -23.91 22.89 0.95
C LEU A 89 -22.72 21.94 1.03
N SER A 90 -22.56 21.09 0.02
CA SER A 90 -21.38 20.24 -0.13
C SER A 90 -20.09 21.05 -0.36
N PRO A 91 -18.93 20.66 0.21
CA PRO A 91 -17.64 21.25 -0.13
C PRO A 91 -17.36 21.18 -1.64
N GLY A 92 -16.76 22.22 -2.20
CA GLY A 92 -16.44 22.30 -3.63
C GLY A 92 -17.57 22.79 -4.55
N THR A 93 -18.74 23.17 -4.02
CA THR A 93 -19.87 23.69 -4.82
C THR A 93 -19.48 24.95 -5.62
N PRO A 94 -19.79 25.06 -6.92
CA PRO A 94 -19.53 26.28 -7.72
C PRO A 94 -20.56 27.39 -7.47
N ILE A 95 -20.20 28.64 -7.76
CA ILE A 95 -20.99 29.86 -7.48
C ILE A 95 -22.36 29.81 -8.17
N LEU A 96 -22.42 29.34 -9.42
CA LEU A 96 -23.68 29.28 -10.17
C LEU A 96 -24.67 28.25 -9.56
N GLN A 97 -24.14 27.15 -9.02
CA GLN A 97 -24.94 26.16 -8.31
C GLN A 97 -25.41 26.66 -6.93
N LEU A 98 -24.56 27.37 -6.18
CA LEU A 98 -24.93 28.07 -4.94
C LEU A 98 -26.17 28.96 -5.16
N LEU A 99 -26.13 29.82 -6.18
CA LEU A 99 -27.25 30.72 -6.49
C LEU A 99 -28.53 29.94 -6.86
N SER A 100 -28.40 28.84 -7.62
CA SER A 100 -29.58 27.99 -7.94
C SER A 100 -30.20 27.31 -6.72
N THR A 101 -29.38 26.88 -5.75
CA THR A 101 -29.86 26.28 -4.49
C THR A 101 -30.62 27.31 -3.64
N ILE A 102 -30.07 28.52 -3.51
CA ILE A 102 -30.71 29.62 -2.75
C ILE A 102 -32.06 30.00 -3.37
N SER A 103 -32.11 30.16 -4.69
CA SER A 103 -33.36 30.41 -5.43
C SER A 103 -34.39 29.28 -5.25
N SER A 104 -33.97 28.02 -5.38
CA SER A 104 -34.86 26.86 -5.27
C SER A 104 -35.46 26.66 -3.87
N ALA A 105 -34.76 27.08 -2.82
CA ALA A 105 -35.30 27.07 -1.46
C ALA A 105 -36.41 28.12 -1.29
N LEU A 106 -36.17 29.35 -1.72
CA LEU A 106 -37.06 30.51 -1.48
C LEU A 106 -38.40 30.43 -2.25
N CYS A 107 -38.46 29.65 -3.34
CA CYS A 107 -39.69 29.38 -4.06
C CYS A 107 -40.60 28.34 -3.39
N LYS A 108 -40.13 27.58 -2.38
CA LYS A 108 -40.93 26.52 -1.73
C LYS A 108 -41.88 27.05 -0.67
N ASP A 109 -41.50 28.10 0.05
CA ASP A 109 -42.22 28.56 1.25
C ASP A 109 -43.46 29.43 0.97
N GLN A 110 -43.74 29.79 -0.29
CA GLN A 110 -44.83 30.72 -0.66
C GLN A 110 -46.09 30.03 -1.19
N ASN A 111 -45.99 28.80 -1.73
CA ASN A 111 -47.14 28.05 -2.22
C ASN A 111 -47.69 27.14 -1.11
N GLY A 112 -48.45 27.74 -0.19
CA GLY A 112 -49.18 27.05 0.88
C GLY A 112 -50.39 26.25 0.41
N ASP A 113 -50.28 25.57 -0.73
CA ASP A 113 -51.31 24.72 -1.34
C ASP A 113 -50.60 23.52 -2.00
N SER A 114 -51.05 22.30 -1.72
CA SER A 114 -50.30 21.06 -2.02
C SER A 114 -50.75 20.41 -3.33
N PRO A 115 -49.97 20.47 -4.43
CA PRO A 115 -50.31 19.78 -5.67
C PRO A 115 -49.94 18.29 -5.59
N MET A 116 -50.81 17.48 -4.96
CA MET A 116 -50.73 16.02 -5.10
C MET A 116 -51.26 15.59 -6.47
N GLY A 117 -50.37 15.72 -7.46
CA GLY A 117 -50.52 15.28 -8.84
C GLY A 117 -49.17 15.46 -9.54
N ASP A 118 -48.42 14.41 -9.94
CA ASP A 118 -48.85 13.04 -10.21
C ASP A 118 -47.93 11.99 -9.55
N VAL A 119 -48.26 11.59 -8.31
CA VAL A 119 -47.71 10.40 -7.62
C VAL A 119 -48.70 9.91 -6.56
N ASN A 120 -49.79 9.26 -6.95
CA ASN A 120 -50.45 8.26 -6.08
C ASN A 120 -51.40 7.28 -6.78
N SER A 121 -51.06 6.00 -6.66
CA SER A 121 -51.92 4.89 -6.20
C SER A 121 -53.43 4.90 -6.48
N LEU A 122 -53.85 3.98 -7.35
CA LEU A 122 -55.14 3.25 -7.33
C LEU A 122 -54.78 1.75 -7.51
N GLN A 123 -55.43 0.72 -6.99
CA GLN A 123 -56.53 0.43 -6.02
C GLN A 123 -56.37 -1.09 -5.70
N GLY A 124 -56.87 -1.76 -4.65
CA GLY A 124 -57.63 -1.50 -3.41
C GLY A 124 -57.51 -2.81 -2.56
N LEU A 125 -58.07 -3.02 -1.37
CA LEU A 125 -59.31 -2.59 -0.72
C LEU A 125 -59.21 -2.82 0.83
N ASP A 126 -60.01 -2.07 1.60
CA ASP A 126 -60.92 -2.44 2.72
C ASP A 126 -60.76 -3.83 3.42
N VAL A 127 -60.97 -4.06 4.73
CA VAL A 127 -61.39 -3.30 5.95
C VAL A 127 -60.86 -4.08 7.20
N SER A 128 -60.96 -3.72 8.49
CA SER A 128 -61.52 -2.59 9.30
C SER A 128 -60.77 -2.50 10.66
N ASP A 129 -61.22 -1.66 11.59
CA ASP A 129 -61.02 -1.84 13.04
C ASP A 129 -61.67 -3.15 13.55
N ASP A 130 -61.15 -3.73 14.66
CA ASP A 130 -61.86 -3.69 15.95
C ASP A 130 -61.04 -4.18 17.16
N GLU A 131 -61.50 -3.70 18.31
CA GLU A 131 -61.09 -3.72 19.72
C GLU A 131 -60.43 -4.94 20.43
N LEU A 132 -59.75 -4.56 21.53
CA LEU A 132 -59.63 -5.20 22.87
C LEU A 132 -58.81 -6.49 23.15
N GLU A 133 -57.93 -6.33 24.14
CA GLU A 133 -57.69 -7.15 25.35
C GLU A 133 -57.78 -8.70 25.32
N GLY A 134 -56.75 -9.32 25.92
CA GLY A 134 -57.03 -10.15 27.11
C GLY A 134 -56.18 -11.40 27.31
N TYR A 135 -55.58 -11.51 28.51
CA TYR A 135 -55.07 -12.71 29.20
C TYR A 135 -54.11 -13.66 28.43
N SER A 136 -52.83 -13.83 28.83
CA SER A 136 -52.29 -14.32 30.11
C SER A 136 -52.38 -15.85 30.28
N SER A 137 -51.27 -16.43 30.76
CA SER A 137 -51.17 -17.75 31.41
C SER A 137 -51.37 -18.99 30.48
N ASP A 138 -50.69 -20.12 30.68
CA ASP A 138 -49.54 -20.43 31.53
C ASP A 138 -48.98 -21.83 31.20
N LEU A 139 -47.76 -22.12 31.68
CA LEU A 139 -47.27 -23.48 32.04
C LEU A 139 -47.18 -24.55 30.90
N LYS A 140 -46.37 -25.62 31.00
CA LYS A 140 -45.02 -25.84 31.58
C LYS A 140 -44.55 -27.28 31.23
N ASP A 141 -43.38 -27.65 31.76
CA ASP A 141 -42.86 -29.03 31.96
C ASP A 141 -42.47 -29.77 30.64
N ASP A 142 -41.23 -30.20 30.43
CA ASP A 142 -40.44 -31.30 31.06
C ASP A 142 -40.87 -32.68 30.49
N ASP A 143 -40.01 -33.67 30.18
CA ASP A 143 -38.55 -33.79 30.32
C ASP A 143 -37.98 -34.92 29.40
N ASP A 144 -36.69 -35.26 29.59
CA ASP A 144 -36.04 -36.59 29.41
C ASP A 144 -35.68 -37.19 28.01
N ASP A 145 -34.35 -37.30 27.82
CA ASP A 145 -33.53 -38.49 27.46
C ASP A 145 -33.22 -38.99 26.02
N ASP A 146 -31.92 -39.33 25.89
CA ASP A 146 -31.15 -40.09 24.88
C ASP A 146 -31.39 -41.63 25.11
N PRO A 147 -30.77 -42.64 24.41
CA PRO A 147 -29.77 -42.56 23.36
C PRO A 147 -29.83 -43.60 22.20
N THR A 148 -28.88 -43.45 21.27
CA THR A 148 -28.24 -44.46 20.38
C THR A 148 -28.91 -44.95 19.08
N ASN A 149 -28.04 -44.92 18.04
CA ASN A 149 -27.68 -46.02 17.11
C ASN A 149 -28.11 -45.94 15.63
N PHE A 150 -27.09 -45.93 14.76
CA PHE A 150 -27.03 -46.46 13.37
C PHE A 150 -28.27 -46.42 12.46
N ASP A 151 -28.17 -45.64 11.37
CA ASP A 151 -28.07 -46.25 10.03
C ASP A 151 -27.50 -45.26 8.98
N LEU A 152 -27.07 -45.80 7.82
CA LEU A 152 -26.60 -45.05 6.64
C LEU A 152 -27.39 -45.49 5.40
N PRO A 153 -27.99 -44.55 4.65
CA PRO A 153 -28.13 -44.76 3.21
C PRO A 153 -27.94 -43.49 2.32
N SER A 154 -27.45 -43.77 1.10
CA SER A 154 -27.69 -43.07 -0.19
C SER A 154 -27.60 -41.53 -0.33
N ASP A 155 -26.74 -41.11 -1.28
CA ASP A 155 -27.00 -39.92 -2.10
C ASP A 155 -28.27 -40.13 -2.95
N ASP A 156 -29.30 -39.31 -2.75
CA ASP A 156 -30.18 -38.69 -3.76
C ASP A 156 -31.45 -38.14 -3.09
N ASP A 157 -31.40 -36.91 -2.57
CA ASP A 157 -32.56 -36.00 -2.46
C ASP A 157 -32.09 -34.60 -1.99
N VAL A 158 -32.29 -33.58 -2.83
CA VAL A 158 -31.89 -32.19 -2.54
C VAL A 158 -33.11 -31.27 -2.63
N GLU A 159 -34.02 -31.38 -1.65
CA GLU A 159 -35.22 -30.53 -1.61
C GLU A 159 -34.89 -29.06 -1.34
N VAL A 160 -35.39 -28.19 -2.22
CA VAL A 160 -35.25 -26.73 -2.12
C VAL A 160 -36.37 -26.18 -1.23
N LEU A 161 -36.14 -26.12 0.08
CA LEU A 161 -37.06 -25.44 1.00
C LEU A 161 -36.89 -23.92 0.98
N GLN A 162 -38.00 -23.23 0.79
CA GLN A 162 -38.07 -21.80 0.57
C GLN A 162 -37.83 -21.00 1.85
N THR A 163 -37.15 -19.85 1.75
CA THR A 163 -36.95 -18.92 2.85
C THR A 163 -38.26 -18.23 3.24
N GLY A 164 -38.95 -18.76 4.25
CA GLY A 164 -40.15 -18.17 4.84
C GLY A 164 -39.86 -16.91 5.66
N HIS A 165 -40.76 -15.92 5.58
CA HIS A 165 -40.61 -14.60 6.18
C HIS A 165 -40.47 -14.61 7.72
N VAL A 166 -39.48 -13.88 8.23
CA VAL A 166 -39.54 -13.25 9.57
C VAL A 166 -39.97 -11.80 9.39
N ARG A 167 -40.81 -11.28 10.30
CA ARG A 167 -41.45 -9.96 10.18
C ARG A 167 -40.54 -8.84 10.70
N ILE A 168 -40.52 -7.72 9.97
CA ILE A 168 -40.10 -6.41 10.52
C ILE A 168 -41.22 -5.95 11.47
N GLY A 169 -40.90 -5.66 12.74
CA GLY A 169 -41.95 -5.50 13.76
C GLY A 169 -41.52 -4.92 15.11
N SER A 170 -40.33 -4.35 15.23
CA SER A 170 -39.93 -3.52 16.37
C SER A 170 -38.83 -2.55 15.94
N SER A 171 -38.70 -1.42 16.64
CA SER A 171 -37.56 -0.52 16.46
C SER A 171 -36.28 -1.28 16.83
N PRO A 172 -35.15 -1.13 16.09
CA PRO A 172 -33.89 -1.75 16.48
C PRO A 172 -33.41 -1.14 17.79
N THR A 173 -33.70 -1.83 18.90
CA THR A 173 -33.15 -1.51 20.21
C THR A 173 -31.69 -1.92 20.20
N TYR A 174 -30.82 -1.03 19.71
CA TYR A 174 -29.38 -1.23 19.58
C TYR A 174 -28.80 -1.83 20.86
N GLN A 175 -28.45 -3.12 20.81
CA GLN A 175 -27.80 -3.81 21.92
C GLN A 175 -26.31 -3.44 21.92
N THR A 176 -26.02 -2.23 22.37
CA THR A 176 -24.66 -1.71 22.51
C THR A 176 -23.80 -2.71 23.26
N LEU A 177 -22.61 -3.01 22.72
CA LEU A 177 -21.62 -3.86 23.39
C LEU A 177 -21.46 -3.45 24.86
N ASP A 178 -21.38 -4.44 25.75
CA ASP A 178 -21.18 -4.19 27.17
C ASP A 178 -19.94 -3.31 27.43
N ARG A 179 -19.99 -2.49 28.48
CA ARG A 179 -18.90 -1.58 28.86
C ARG A 179 -17.60 -2.34 29.08
N ALA A 180 -17.61 -3.58 29.60
CA ALA A 180 -16.39 -4.38 29.71
C ALA A 180 -15.79 -4.71 28.33
N SER A 181 -16.62 -5.13 27.37
CA SER A 181 -16.20 -5.43 25.98
C SER A 181 -15.68 -4.18 25.26
N ARG A 182 -16.38 -3.04 25.38
CA ARG A 182 -15.94 -1.76 24.77
C ARG A 182 -14.65 -1.25 25.41
N CYS A 183 -14.47 -1.39 26.72
CA CYS A 183 -13.20 -1.07 27.39
C CYS A 183 -12.06 -2.01 26.97
N ARG A 184 -12.32 -3.32 26.82
CA ARG A 184 -11.31 -4.29 26.36
C ARG A 184 -10.86 -4.00 24.93
N LEU A 185 -11.79 -3.75 24.02
CA LEU A 185 -11.50 -3.31 22.65
C LEU A 185 -10.60 -2.07 22.64
N ARG A 186 -10.97 -1.00 23.36
CA ARG A 186 -10.17 0.24 23.39
C ARG A 186 -8.76 0.01 23.95
N ASN A 187 -8.62 -0.76 25.02
CA ASN A 187 -7.32 -1.15 25.57
C ASN A 187 -6.48 -1.91 24.53
N ASP A 188 -7.07 -2.89 23.85
CA ASP A 188 -6.35 -3.74 22.89
C ASP A 188 -5.92 -2.96 21.64
N LEU A 189 -6.65 -1.93 21.23
CA LEU A 189 -6.26 -0.98 20.18
C LEU A 189 -5.22 0.05 20.67
N ALA A 190 -5.31 0.52 21.92
CA ALA A 190 -4.30 1.37 22.52
C ALA A 190 -2.94 0.66 22.62
N LEU A 191 -2.93 -0.66 22.88
CA LEU A 191 -1.74 -1.50 22.81
C LEU A 191 -1.15 -1.57 21.38
N VAL A 192 -1.99 -1.68 20.35
CA VAL A 192 -1.55 -1.62 18.94
C VAL A 192 -0.87 -0.29 18.63
N LYS A 193 -1.46 0.84 19.04
CA LYS A 193 -0.86 2.17 18.84
C LYS A 193 0.44 2.36 19.62
N LYS A 194 0.48 1.90 20.87
CA LYS A 194 1.68 1.92 21.73
C LYS A 194 2.84 1.07 21.17
N ALA A 195 2.53 0.03 20.39
CA ALA A 195 3.53 -0.77 19.70
C ALA A 195 4.13 -0.10 18.44
N GLY A 196 3.63 1.09 18.04
CA GLY A 196 4.12 1.84 16.88
C GLY A 196 3.31 1.67 15.59
N PHE A 197 2.18 0.96 15.63
CA PHE A 197 1.27 0.79 14.49
C PHE A 197 0.20 1.88 14.45
N ARG A 198 -0.27 2.21 13.24
CA ARG A 198 -1.45 3.05 13.04
C ARG A 198 -2.71 2.19 13.06
N VAL A 199 -3.77 2.72 13.66
CA VAL A 199 -5.10 2.10 13.74
C VAL A 199 -6.09 3.02 13.05
N GLY A 200 -7.01 2.45 12.29
CA GLY A 200 -8.24 3.10 11.87
C GLY A 200 -9.39 2.10 11.71
N HIS A 201 -10.62 2.57 11.71
CA HIS A 201 -11.81 1.72 11.63
C HIS A 201 -12.84 2.20 10.60
N LEU A 202 -13.77 1.31 10.25
CA LEU A 202 -14.91 1.58 9.40
C LEU A 202 -16.12 0.76 9.87
N GLY A 203 -17.25 1.43 10.06
CA GLY A 203 -18.48 0.82 10.57
C GLY A 203 -18.54 0.77 12.11
N PRO A 204 -19.68 0.37 12.68
CA PRO A 204 -20.05 0.56 14.09
C PRO A 204 -19.38 -0.46 15.04
N LEU A 205 -18.04 -0.48 15.06
CA LEU A 205 -17.21 -1.40 15.84
C LEU A 205 -17.46 -1.34 17.37
N LEU A 206 -17.97 -0.20 17.87
CA LEU A 206 -18.33 0.00 19.28
C LEU A 206 -19.76 -0.46 19.61
N GLU A 207 -20.62 -0.70 18.62
CA GLU A 207 -22.03 -1.05 18.83
C GLU A 207 -22.24 -2.57 18.79
N GLY A 208 -21.38 -3.30 18.05
CA GLY A 208 -21.37 -4.77 17.98
C GLY A 208 -21.61 -5.33 16.57
N ASP A 209 -21.97 -4.47 15.64
CA ASP A 209 -22.33 -4.84 14.27
C ASP A 209 -21.11 -5.04 13.32
N SER A 210 -21.42 -5.51 12.12
CA SER A 210 -20.45 -5.82 11.06
C SER A 210 -19.53 -4.62 10.74
N SER A 211 -18.25 -4.78 11.02
CA SER A 211 -17.27 -3.69 11.04
C SER A 211 -15.90 -4.12 10.56
N TYR A 212 -15.05 -3.16 10.19
CA TYR A 212 -13.71 -3.38 9.66
C TYR A 212 -12.67 -2.57 10.45
N LEU A 213 -11.57 -3.23 10.80
CA LEU A 213 -10.42 -2.64 11.47
C LEU A 213 -9.21 -2.66 10.53
N SER A 214 -8.50 -1.54 10.42
CA SER A 214 -7.33 -1.33 9.59
C SER A 214 -6.12 -1.05 10.47
N ILE A 215 -5.07 -1.88 10.38
CA ILE A 215 -3.83 -1.74 11.14
C ILE A 215 -2.66 -1.62 10.17
N SER A 216 -1.90 -0.54 10.28
CA SER A 216 -0.97 -0.11 9.22
C SER A 216 0.41 0.27 9.75
N CYS A 217 1.45 -0.07 8.98
CA CYS A 217 2.83 0.31 9.21
C CYS A 217 3.46 0.90 7.95
N ARG A 218 4.14 2.05 8.05
CA ARG A 218 4.93 2.62 6.94
C ARG A 218 6.15 1.74 6.66
N VAL A 219 6.43 1.45 5.38
CA VAL A 219 7.50 0.53 4.95
C VAL A 219 8.88 0.95 5.46
N SER A 220 9.18 2.26 5.54
CA SER A 220 10.44 2.77 6.05
C SER A 220 10.81 2.28 7.46
N LYS A 221 9.82 2.07 8.34
CA LYS A 221 10.04 1.62 9.74
C LYS A 221 10.34 0.12 9.88
N LEU A 222 10.32 -0.65 8.78
CA LEU A 222 10.50 -2.11 8.80
C LEU A 222 11.95 -2.58 8.64
N GLY A 223 12.90 -1.67 8.35
CA GLY A 223 14.32 -2.02 8.15
C GLY A 223 14.61 -2.80 6.86
N ILE A 224 13.68 -2.82 5.91
CA ILE A 224 13.82 -3.51 4.63
C ILE A 224 14.86 -2.78 3.77
N SER A 225 15.77 -3.53 3.14
CA SER A 225 16.81 -2.95 2.28
C SER A 225 16.22 -2.38 0.98
N GLY A 226 16.88 -1.37 0.40
CA GLY A 226 16.45 -0.77 -0.87
C GLY A 226 16.33 -1.78 -2.02
N GLU A 227 17.22 -2.79 -2.04
CA GLU A 227 17.21 -3.86 -3.05
C GLU A 227 16.00 -4.79 -2.87
N ALA A 228 15.61 -5.08 -1.62
CA ALA A 228 14.40 -5.85 -1.31
C ALA A 228 13.13 -5.05 -1.60
N MET A 229 13.07 -3.76 -1.23
CA MET A 229 11.92 -2.90 -1.57
C MET A 229 11.69 -2.82 -3.09
N GLN A 230 12.76 -2.65 -3.87
CA GLN A 230 12.71 -2.65 -5.34
C GLN A 230 12.28 -4.01 -5.90
N ALA A 231 12.76 -5.13 -5.34
CA ALA A 231 12.37 -6.47 -5.79
C ALA A 231 10.92 -6.86 -5.41
N TRP A 232 10.40 -6.35 -4.30
CA TRP A 232 9.04 -6.55 -3.80
C TRP A 232 8.04 -5.52 -4.33
N GLN A 233 8.53 -4.52 -5.07
CA GLN A 233 7.75 -3.43 -5.66
C GLN A 233 6.96 -2.64 -4.61
N VAL A 234 7.61 -2.31 -3.49
CA VAL A 234 7.07 -1.48 -2.39
C VAL A 234 7.93 -0.22 -2.22
N GLN A 235 7.31 0.89 -1.78
CA GLN A 235 7.99 2.18 -1.58
C GLN A 235 8.08 2.53 -0.08
N PRO A 236 9.14 3.23 0.39
CA PRO A 236 9.28 3.65 1.80
C PRO A 236 8.11 4.50 2.33
N GLU A 237 7.38 5.17 1.44
CA GLU A 237 6.23 6.05 1.73
C GLU A 237 4.91 5.28 1.89
N GLU A 238 4.83 4.04 1.37
CA GLU A 238 3.61 3.23 1.45
C GLU A 238 3.40 2.62 2.85
N TYR A 239 2.14 2.31 3.15
CA TYR A 239 1.70 1.60 4.34
C TYR A 239 1.35 0.15 4.00
N VAL A 240 1.98 -0.80 4.68
CA VAL A 240 1.55 -2.21 4.72
C VAL A 240 0.40 -2.30 5.73
N THR A 241 -0.74 -2.83 5.29
CA THR A 241 -1.99 -2.84 6.04
C THR A 241 -2.54 -4.26 6.22
N LEU A 242 -2.90 -4.58 7.46
CA LEU A 242 -3.77 -5.69 7.83
C LEU A 242 -5.20 -5.16 7.98
N LEU A 243 -6.11 -5.68 7.16
CA LEU A 243 -7.55 -5.48 7.33
C LEU A 243 -8.13 -6.68 8.08
N ILE A 244 -8.95 -6.40 9.10
CA ILE A 244 -9.67 -7.39 9.88
C ILE A 244 -11.16 -7.06 9.81
N GLN A 245 -11.95 -7.90 9.16
CA GLN A 245 -13.41 -7.82 9.19
C GLN A 245 -13.92 -8.58 10.43
N TYR A 246 -14.85 -7.97 11.16
CA TYR A 246 -15.57 -8.55 12.29
C TYR A 246 -17.07 -8.60 11.94
N PRO A 247 -17.61 -9.74 11.47
CA PRO A 247 -19.02 -9.83 11.06
C PRO A 247 -20.04 -9.79 12.21
N SER A 248 -19.59 -9.99 13.46
CA SER A 248 -20.45 -10.09 14.65
C SER A 248 -19.73 -9.56 15.90
N GLY A 249 -19.16 -8.35 15.79
CA GLY A 249 -18.48 -7.67 16.88
C GLY A 249 -17.02 -8.10 17.09
N TYR A 250 -16.33 -7.37 17.98
CA TYR A 250 -14.93 -7.64 18.33
C TYR A 250 -14.78 -8.92 19.15
N VAL A 251 -13.73 -9.70 18.87
CA VAL A 251 -13.45 -11.00 19.50
C VAL A 251 -12.09 -10.99 20.19
N SER A 252 -12.03 -11.39 21.48
CA SER A 252 -10.80 -11.35 22.29
C SER A 252 -9.87 -12.56 22.10
N VAL A 253 -8.62 -12.47 22.57
CA VAL A 253 -7.65 -13.60 22.59
C VAL A 253 -8.15 -14.78 23.41
N GLU A 254 -8.94 -14.49 24.44
CA GLU A 254 -9.55 -15.44 25.35
C GLU A 254 -10.66 -16.24 24.65
N GLU A 255 -11.50 -15.58 23.84
CA GLU A 255 -12.52 -16.23 23.01
C GLU A 255 -11.92 -17.11 21.92
N VAL A 256 -10.76 -16.78 21.32
CA VAL A 256 -10.09 -17.64 20.31
C VAL A 256 -9.83 -19.06 20.81
N LYS A 257 -9.78 -19.26 22.13
CA LYS A 257 -9.59 -20.58 22.74
C LYS A 257 -10.79 -21.50 22.51
N THR A 258 -12.02 -20.98 22.44
CA THR A 258 -13.26 -21.78 22.32
C THR A 258 -13.49 -22.36 20.93
N TYR A 259 -13.11 -21.65 19.86
CA TYR A 259 -13.28 -22.10 18.48
C TYR A 259 -12.43 -23.34 18.16
N ASN A 260 -13.07 -24.50 18.01
CA ASN A 260 -12.36 -25.78 17.88
C ASN A 260 -11.67 -26.00 16.52
N ASN A 261 -12.15 -25.37 15.45
CA ASN A 261 -11.55 -25.50 14.11
C ASN A 261 -11.53 -24.15 13.37
N SER A 262 -10.76 -24.08 12.27
CA SER A 262 -10.62 -22.85 11.47
C SER A 262 -11.91 -22.44 10.73
N ALA A 263 -12.86 -23.35 10.51
CA ALA A 263 -14.12 -23.06 9.81
C ALA A 263 -15.10 -22.28 10.69
N SER A 264 -15.28 -22.70 11.95
CA SER A 264 -16.12 -22.00 12.94
C SER A 264 -15.69 -20.56 13.19
N ALA A 265 -14.42 -20.24 12.96
CA ALA A 265 -13.88 -18.89 13.13
C ALA A 265 -14.01 -18.00 11.87
N GLN A 266 -14.29 -18.55 10.67
CA GLN A 266 -14.46 -17.71 9.45
C GLN A 266 -15.73 -16.85 9.47
N GLY A 267 -16.67 -17.15 10.38
CA GLY A 267 -17.80 -16.29 10.72
C GLY A 267 -17.50 -15.25 11.81
N ALA A 268 -16.44 -15.45 12.60
CA ALA A 268 -16.07 -14.56 13.70
C ALA A 268 -15.14 -13.42 13.24
N TRP A 269 -14.22 -13.69 12.31
CA TRP A 269 -13.43 -12.68 11.62
C TRP A 269 -12.99 -13.14 10.22
N GLN A 270 -12.49 -12.19 9.41
CA GLN A 270 -11.68 -12.48 8.22
C GLN A 270 -10.51 -11.51 8.10
N PHE A 271 -9.34 -12.00 7.70
CA PHE A 271 -8.14 -11.21 7.47
C PHE A 271 -7.91 -10.95 5.98
N ARG A 272 -7.41 -9.77 5.60
CA ARG A 272 -6.85 -9.47 4.27
C ARG A 272 -5.59 -8.63 4.41
N THR A 273 -4.62 -8.88 3.54
CA THR A 273 -3.32 -8.19 3.55
C THR A 273 -3.10 -7.36 2.28
N GLY A 274 -2.58 -6.15 2.42
CA GLY A 274 -2.32 -5.26 1.29
C GLY A 274 -1.35 -4.13 1.59
N ILE A 275 -1.17 -3.24 0.62
CA ILE A 275 -0.31 -2.05 0.70
C ILE A 275 -1.00 -0.87 0.00
N GLY A 276 -0.77 0.36 0.48
CA GLY A 276 -1.27 1.55 -0.19
C GLY A 276 -0.67 2.87 0.32
N SER A 277 -1.07 3.98 -0.31
CA SER A 277 -0.56 5.32 0.04
C SER A 277 -1.21 5.96 1.28
N SER A 278 -2.15 5.26 1.92
CA SER A 278 -2.87 5.71 3.12
C SER A 278 -2.79 4.64 4.20
N TYR A 279 -2.78 5.06 5.47
CA TYR A 279 -2.87 4.15 6.61
C TYR A 279 -4.27 3.51 6.77
N LYS A 280 -5.28 4.07 6.09
CA LYS A 280 -6.69 3.69 6.09
C LYS A 280 -7.19 3.63 4.63
N PRO A 281 -7.43 2.43 4.07
CA PRO A 281 -8.03 2.28 2.74
C PRO A 281 -9.46 2.83 2.71
N SER A 282 -9.95 3.21 1.54
CA SER A 282 -11.32 3.75 1.42
C SER A 282 -12.40 2.66 1.60
N PRO A 283 -13.64 3.03 1.95
CA PRO A 283 -14.74 2.06 2.11
C PRO A 283 -14.96 1.17 0.87
N LYS A 284 -14.81 1.73 -0.34
CA LYS A 284 -14.92 0.98 -1.59
C LYS A 284 -13.82 -0.06 -1.73
N GLU A 285 -12.56 0.29 -1.42
CA GLU A 285 -11.41 -0.63 -1.48
C GLU A 285 -11.50 -1.75 -0.43
N ILE A 286 -12.00 -1.44 0.77
CA ILE A 286 -12.24 -2.44 1.83
C ILE A 286 -13.32 -3.44 1.36
N VAL A 287 -14.48 -2.95 0.89
CA VAL A 287 -15.54 -3.83 0.36
C VAL A 287 -15.01 -4.67 -0.81
N GLN A 288 -14.24 -4.08 -1.74
CA GLN A 288 -13.65 -4.79 -2.88
C GLN A 288 -12.66 -5.91 -2.45
N ALA A 289 -11.90 -5.71 -1.35
CA ALA A 289 -10.98 -6.70 -0.81
C ALA A 289 -11.69 -7.90 -0.14
N PHE A 290 -12.88 -7.71 0.43
CA PHE A 290 -13.66 -8.79 1.05
C PHE A 290 -14.70 -9.42 0.09
N ALA A 291 -15.17 -8.71 -0.94
CA ALA A 291 -16.22 -9.15 -1.88
C ALA A 291 -15.89 -10.41 -2.72
N ALA A 292 -14.64 -10.86 -2.73
CA ALA A 292 -14.10 -11.96 -3.56
C ALA A 292 -14.74 -13.37 -3.35
N ARG A 293 -15.81 -13.49 -2.54
CA ARG A 293 -16.57 -14.73 -2.30
C ARG A 293 -18.07 -14.66 -2.62
N SER A 294 -18.63 -13.53 -3.08
CA SER A 294 -20.08 -13.39 -3.33
C SER A 294 -20.40 -12.93 -4.76
N ASN A 295 -21.07 -13.80 -5.53
CA ASN A 295 -21.53 -13.49 -6.89
C ASN A 295 -22.53 -12.32 -6.94
N LYS A 296 -23.29 -12.06 -5.87
CA LYS A 296 -24.21 -10.90 -5.80
C LYS A 296 -23.46 -9.57 -5.68
N ALA A 297 -22.35 -9.53 -4.94
CA ALA A 297 -21.54 -8.32 -4.79
C ALA A 297 -20.80 -7.94 -6.08
N LYS A 298 -20.52 -8.94 -6.93
CA LYS A 298 -19.75 -8.78 -8.18
C LYS A 298 -20.45 -7.83 -9.17
N ALA A 299 -21.77 -7.97 -9.34
CA ALA A 299 -22.56 -7.12 -10.24
C ALA A 299 -22.65 -5.65 -9.82
N MET A 300 -22.39 -5.31 -8.55
CA MET A 300 -22.39 -3.92 -8.06
C MET A 300 -20.99 -3.27 -8.11
N ALA A 301 -19.96 -4.00 -8.54
CA ALA A 301 -18.57 -3.54 -8.52
C ALA A 301 -18.03 -3.14 -9.90
N GLU A 302 -18.79 -3.34 -10.98
CA GLU A 302 -18.31 -3.22 -12.36
C GLU A 302 -18.58 -1.82 -13.00
N GLU A 303 -19.34 -0.94 -12.33
CA GLU A 303 -19.71 0.40 -12.84
C GLU A 303 -18.79 1.56 -12.38
N GLY A 304 -17.58 1.28 -11.89
CA GLY A 304 -16.72 2.29 -11.25
C GLY A 304 -15.25 2.29 -11.67
N GLU A 305 -14.90 3.08 -12.69
CA GLU A 305 -13.49 3.43 -12.95
C GLU A 305 -12.91 4.28 -11.79
N SER A 306 -11.92 3.75 -11.09
CA SER A 306 -11.09 4.52 -10.16
C SER A 306 -9.73 3.87 -9.99
N SER A 307 -8.66 4.68 -9.98
CA SER A 307 -7.31 4.22 -9.71
C SER A 307 -7.16 3.85 -8.23
N THR A 308 -7.19 2.55 -7.94
CA THR A 308 -7.08 2.04 -6.56
C THR A 308 -5.74 2.43 -5.93
N ARG A 309 -5.81 2.98 -4.71
CA ARG A 309 -4.66 3.35 -3.89
C ARG A 309 -4.23 2.20 -2.99
N PHE A 310 -5.14 1.25 -2.73
CA PHE A 310 -4.89 0.00 -2.01
C PHE A 310 -4.76 -1.17 -2.99
N ARG A 311 -3.62 -1.88 -2.92
CA ARG A 311 -3.25 -3.00 -3.80
C ARG A 311 -2.79 -4.22 -2.99
N LYS A 312 -2.90 -5.40 -3.59
CA LYS A 312 -2.39 -6.66 -3.00
C LYS A 312 -0.85 -6.62 -2.92
N LEU A 313 -0.30 -7.16 -1.83
CA LEU A 313 1.11 -7.51 -1.73
C LEU A 313 1.44 -8.62 -2.73
N PHE A 314 2.69 -8.69 -3.17
CA PHE A 314 3.21 -9.78 -4.01
C PHE A 314 3.11 -11.19 -3.40
N ILE A 315 2.80 -11.28 -2.10
CA ILE A 315 2.53 -12.51 -1.33
C ILE A 315 1.16 -12.53 -0.63
N SER A 316 0.21 -11.62 -0.97
CA SER A 316 -1.09 -11.54 -0.26
C SER A 316 -1.85 -12.86 -0.26
N SER A 317 -1.85 -13.63 -1.36
CA SER A 317 -2.50 -14.95 -1.41
C SER A 317 -1.94 -15.89 -0.34
N ALA A 318 -0.62 -16.06 -0.29
CA ALA A 318 0.06 -16.92 0.69
C ALA A 318 -0.12 -16.44 2.15
N LEU A 319 -0.27 -15.14 2.38
CA LEU A 319 -0.54 -14.58 3.70
C LEU A 319 -2.02 -14.77 4.11
N ASP A 320 -2.95 -14.46 3.21
CA ASP A 320 -4.39 -14.60 3.45
C ASP A 320 -4.74 -16.09 3.67
N ASP A 321 -4.15 -17.02 2.92
CA ASP A 321 -4.27 -18.48 3.14
C ASP A 321 -3.68 -18.91 4.50
N LEU A 322 -2.53 -18.35 4.91
CA LEU A 322 -1.91 -18.61 6.21
C LEU A 322 -2.80 -18.14 7.38
N PHE A 323 -3.41 -16.96 7.25
CA PHE A 323 -4.37 -16.43 8.20
C PHE A 323 -5.67 -17.26 8.25
N GLN A 324 -6.21 -17.65 7.08
CA GLN A 324 -7.51 -18.32 7.00
C GLN A 324 -7.46 -19.81 7.39
N GLU A 325 -6.38 -20.53 7.06
CA GLU A 325 -6.26 -21.96 7.38
C GLU A 325 -5.62 -22.23 8.76
N LYS A 326 -4.50 -21.56 9.06
CA LYS A 326 -3.49 -22.06 10.03
C LYS A 326 -3.35 -21.17 11.27
N PHE A 327 -3.53 -19.85 11.15
CA PHE A 327 -3.24 -18.88 12.22
C PHE A 327 -3.88 -19.21 13.57
N ILE A 328 -5.13 -19.69 13.60
CA ILE A 328 -5.83 -20.08 14.83
C ILE A 328 -5.15 -21.25 15.54
N MET A 329 -4.74 -22.29 14.80
CA MET A 329 -4.01 -23.43 15.36
C MET A 329 -2.62 -23.00 15.84
N LEU A 330 -1.92 -22.18 15.05
CA LEU A 330 -0.62 -21.63 15.41
C LEU A 330 -0.69 -20.77 16.68
N LEU A 331 -1.71 -19.93 16.81
CA LEU A 331 -1.99 -19.11 17.99
C LEU A 331 -2.29 -19.98 19.22
N LYS A 332 -3.14 -21.01 19.09
CA LYS A 332 -3.39 -21.98 20.17
C LYS A 332 -2.10 -22.67 20.62
N TYR A 333 -1.19 -23.03 19.71
CA TYR A 333 0.10 -23.63 20.06
C TYR A 333 1.11 -22.63 20.62
N ARG A 334 1.11 -21.37 20.17
CA ARG A 334 1.90 -20.26 20.75
C ARG A 334 1.47 -19.99 22.20
N LEU A 335 0.15 -19.97 22.46
CA LEU A 335 -0.43 -19.85 23.80
C LEU A 335 -0.19 -21.09 24.70
N LYS A 336 0.03 -22.28 24.11
CA LYS A 336 0.53 -23.48 24.83
C LYS A 336 2.06 -23.42 25.10
N GLY A 337 2.77 -22.35 24.73
CA GLY A 337 4.18 -22.11 25.05
C GLY A 337 5.21 -22.52 23.98
N MET A 338 4.78 -22.93 22.79
CA MET A 338 5.69 -23.13 21.64
C MET A 338 6.10 -21.78 21.04
N HIS A 339 7.23 -21.70 20.32
CA HIS A 339 7.55 -20.56 19.44
C HIS A 339 6.82 -20.70 18.09
N TRP A 340 6.74 -19.64 17.27
CA TRP A 340 6.02 -19.67 15.99
C TRP A 340 6.54 -20.76 15.03
N ASP A 341 7.86 -20.87 14.84
CA ASP A 341 8.47 -21.96 14.04
C ASP A 341 8.17 -23.34 14.65
N GLY A 342 8.17 -23.45 15.98
CA GLY A 342 7.85 -24.67 16.71
C GLY A 342 6.39 -25.12 16.52
N ALA A 343 5.46 -24.18 16.61
CA ALA A 343 4.03 -24.38 16.35
C ALA A 343 3.76 -24.78 14.88
N MET A 344 4.42 -24.12 13.92
CA MET A 344 4.30 -24.46 12.49
C MET A 344 4.89 -25.84 12.19
N LYS A 345 5.98 -26.21 12.84
CA LYS A 345 6.57 -27.55 12.78
C LYS A 345 5.67 -28.61 13.44
N PHE A 346 5.08 -28.33 14.59
CA PHE A 346 4.13 -29.23 15.27
C PHE A 346 2.88 -29.46 14.43
N LEU A 347 2.28 -28.40 13.86
CA LEU A 347 1.14 -28.48 12.95
C LEU A 347 1.46 -29.27 11.67
N SER A 348 2.71 -29.25 11.21
CA SER A 348 3.17 -30.06 10.07
C SER A 348 3.35 -31.54 10.47
N ASP A 349 4.06 -31.81 11.56
CA ASP A 349 4.33 -33.16 12.09
C ASP A 349 3.02 -33.91 12.44
N LEU A 350 1.96 -33.20 12.85
CA LEU A 350 0.61 -33.73 13.07
C LEU A 350 -0.13 -34.11 11.78
N ARG A 351 0.08 -33.38 10.67
CA ARG A 351 -0.54 -33.70 9.36
C ARG A 351 0.17 -34.84 8.65
N GLU A 352 1.46 -35.06 8.94
CA GLU A 352 2.26 -36.13 8.33
C GLU A 352 2.12 -37.49 9.06
N ARG A 353 1.58 -37.54 10.29
CA ARG A 353 1.44 -38.77 11.10
C ARG A 353 0.31 -38.70 12.13
N ASP A 354 -0.49 -39.76 12.26
CA ASP A 354 -1.40 -39.97 13.41
C ASP A 354 -0.62 -39.98 14.73
N ARG A 355 -0.64 -38.85 15.46
CA ARG A 355 0.08 -38.64 16.70
C ARG A 355 -0.72 -37.76 17.66
N THR A 356 -0.83 -38.21 18.91
CA THR A 356 -1.57 -37.52 19.97
C THR A 356 -0.87 -36.25 20.47
N GLU A 357 -1.65 -35.30 21.00
CA GLU A 357 -1.16 -34.03 21.58
C GLU A 357 -0.12 -34.20 22.71
N GLN A 358 0.02 -35.41 23.26
CA GLN A 358 0.99 -35.77 24.31
C GLN A 358 2.46 -35.48 23.93
N MET A 359 2.80 -35.36 22.64
CA MET A 359 4.14 -34.97 22.18
C MET A 359 4.43 -33.45 22.21
N SER A 360 3.48 -32.61 22.64
CA SER A 360 3.64 -31.14 22.70
C SER A 360 4.80 -30.65 23.57
N SER A 361 5.30 -31.48 24.50
CA SER A 361 6.44 -31.17 25.38
C SER A 361 7.83 -31.45 24.78
N ASP A 362 7.93 -31.91 23.52
CA ASP A 362 9.23 -32.19 22.89
C ASP A 362 10.03 -30.90 22.65
N LYS A 363 11.30 -30.88 23.11
CA LYS A 363 12.21 -29.74 23.05
C LYS A 363 12.42 -29.19 21.64
N LYS A 364 12.19 -29.98 20.58
CA LYS A 364 12.27 -29.52 19.18
C LYS A 364 11.17 -28.54 18.76
N TYR A 365 10.14 -28.30 19.59
CA TYR A 365 9.07 -27.31 19.36
C TYR A 365 9.15 -26.10 20.30
N THR A 366 9.91 -26.20 21.40
CA THR A 366 10.13 -25.14 22.40
C THR A 366 11.53 -24.52 22.34
N GLN A 367 12.34 -24.91 21.34
CA GLN A 367 13.63 -24.29 21.07
C GLN A 367 13.46 -22.81 20.68
N LEU A 368 14.28 -21.93 21.27
CA LEU A 368 14.28 -20.50 21.02
C LEU A 368 14.61 -20.20 19.55
N GLU A 369 13.87 -19.27 18.94
CA GLU A 369 14.09 -18.85 17.55
C GLU A 369 15.38 -18.00 17.44
N SER A 370 16.28 -18.39 16.52
CA SER A 370 17.51 -17.65 16.25
C SER A 370 17.24 -16.45 15.32
N VAL A 371 16.59 -15.42 15.87
CA VAL A 371 16.32 -14.16 15.16
C VAL A 371 17.64 -13.40 14.95
N LYS A 372 17.91 -12.94 13.72
CA LYS A 372 19.05 -12.07 13.42
C LYS A 372 18.89 -10.75 14.19
N HIS A 373 19.94 -10.29 14.86
CA HIS A 373 19.88 -9.16 15.80
C HIS A 373 19.70 -7.77 15.14
N ASP A 374 19.63 -7.70 13.82
CA ASP A 374 19.69 -6.46 13.04
C ASP A 374 18.31 -5.89 12.63
N LEU A 375 17.21 -6.54 13.02
CA LEU A 375 15.84 -6.12 12.66
C LEU A 375 15.17 -5.23 13.74
N PRO A 376 14.34 -4.23 13.36
CA PRO A 376 13.64 -3.36 14.31
C PRO A 376 12.71 -4.12 15.27
N ARG A 377 12.51 -3.58 16.49
CA ARG A 377 11.56 -4.18 17.47
C ARG A 377 10.13 -4.31 16.94
N LEU A 378 9.73 -3.46 16.00
CA LEU A 378 8.43 -3.52 15.32
C LEU A 378 8.21 -4.83 14.53
N VAL A 379 9.30 -5.52 14.16
CA VAL A 379 9.31 -6.79 13.42
C VAL A 379 9.65 -7.98 14.33
N THR A 380 10.40 -7.76 15.42
CA THR A 380 10.92 -8.82 16.30
C THR A 380 10.20 -8.96 17.64
N ALA A 381 9.34 -8.01 18.02
CA ALA A 381 8.50 -8.11 19.22
C ALA A 381 7.41 -9.19 19.06
N ASP A 382 7.06 -9.82 20.17
CA ASP A 382 6.01 -10.84 20.23
C ASP A 382 5.20 -10.62 21.50
N HIS A 383 4.01 -10.06 21.36
CA HIS A 383 3.13 -9.68 22.47
C HIS A 383 2.80 -10.85 23.41
N ILE A 384 2.87 -12.11 22.95
CA ILE A 384 2.62 -13.30 23.79
C ILE A 384 3.83 -13.61 24.69
N SER A 385 5.02 -13.07 24.40
CA SER A 385 6.24 -13.23 25.21
C SER A 385 6.74 -11.93 25.86
N ASP A 386 6.42 -10.77 25.28
CA ASP A 386 6.68 -9.45 25.87
C ASP A 386 5.63 -9.08 26.95
N ALA A 387 4.42 -9.67 26.91
CA ALA A 387 3.42 -9.50 27.97
C ALA A 387 3.83 -10.24 29.26
N GLY A 388 3.73 -9.55 30.39
CA GLY A 388 3.92 -10.16 31.71
C GLY A 388 2.87 -11.23 32.00
N PHE A 389 3.24 -12.23 32.82
CA PHE A 389 2.36 -13.35 33.14
C PHE A 389 1.02 -12.88 33.74
N GLY A 390 -0.08 -13.14 33.02
CA GLY A 390 -1.44 -12.72 33.41
C GLY A 390 -1.91 -11.37 32.85
N ALA A 391 -1.10 -10.66 32.05
CA ALA A 391 -1.56 -9.46 31.35
C ALA A 391 -2.53 -9.79 30.19
N PRO A 392 -3.50 -8.89 29.87
CA PRO A 392 -4.41 -9.09 28.74
C PRO A 392 -3.65 -9.04 27.40
N LEU A 393 -4.06 -9.87 26.45
CA LEU A 393 -3.45 -9.98 25.13
C LEU A 393 -4.36 -9.35 24.06
N SER A 394 -3.80 -8.45 23.25
CA SER A 394 -4.49 -7.85 22.11
C SER A 394 -4.40 -8.76 20.88
N LEU A 395 -5.55 -9.30 20.43
CA LEU A 395 -5.61 -10.14 19.23
C LEU A 395 -5.14 -9.38 17.96
N PRO A 396 -5.56 -8.12 17.73
CA PRO A 396 -5.10 -7.38 16.56
C PRO A 396 -3.59 -7.07 16.59
N LEU A 397 -2.99 -6.87 17.77
CA LEU A 397 -1.53 -6.70 17.90
C LEU A 397 -0.78 -7.99 17.56
N VAL A 398 -1.23 -9.13 18.07
CA VAL A 398 -0.65 -10.44 17.74
C VAL A 398 -0.76 -10.74 16.24
N ALA A 399 -1.92 -10.45 15.63
CA ALA A 399 -2.11 -10.63 14.19
C ALA A 399 -1.20 -9.71 13.36
N MET A 400 -1.03 -8.44 13.75
CA MET A 400 -0.13 -7.51 13.06
C MET A 400 1.34 -7.91 13.21
N GLN A 401 1.80 -8.30 14.40
CA GLN A 401 3.17 -8.79 14.60
C GLN A 401 3.43 -10.09 13.81
N PHE A 402 2.45 -11.00 13.77
CA PHE A 402 2.51 -12.21 12.94
C PHE A 402 2.60 -11.89 11.45
N LEU A 403 1.88 -10.85 10.96
CA LEU A 403 2.04 -10.34 9.59
C LEU A 403 3.45 -9.76 9.38
N MET A 404 3.94 -8.86 10.25
CA MET A 404 5.27 -8.24 10.10
C MET A 404 6.38 -9.31 10.05
N ARG A 405 6.30 -10.35 10.90
CA ARG A 405 7.21 -11.50 10.86
C ARG A 405 7.24 -12.18 9.49
N HIS A 406 6.07 -12.52 8.93
CA HIS A 406 6.00 -13.27 7.67
C HIS A 406 6.19 -12.41 6.42
N PHE A 407 5.97 -11.09 6.50
CA PHE A 407 6.24 -10.15 5.42
C PHE A 407 7.72 -9.78 5.33
N VAL A 408 8.30 -9.22 6.40
CA VAL A 408 9.69 -8.72 6.39
C VAL A 408 10.71 -9.85 6.24
N ARG A 409 10.40 -11.03 6.79
CA ARG A 409 11.23 -12.25 6.67
C ARG A 409 10.64 -13.26 5.70
N CYS A 410 9.85 -12.83 4.71
CA CYS A 410 9.17 -13.73 3.75
C CYS A 410 10.11 -14.70 3.03
N THR A 411 11.39 -14.35 2.87
CA THR A 411 12.40 -15.19 2.21
C THR A 411 12.98 -16.30 3.10
N GLU A 412 12.74 -16.25 4.42
CA GLU A 412 13.05 -17.35 5.34
C GLU A 412 12.00 -18.46 5.31
N PHE A 413 10.83 -18.26 4.71
CA PHE A 413 9.70 -19.21 4.74
C PHE A 413 9.29 -19.68 3.36
N CYS A 414 8.90 -20.96 3.24
CA CYS A 414 8.26 -21.44 2.02
C CYS A 414 6.84 -20.88 1.91
N LEU A 415 6.49 -20.19 0.82
CA LEU A 415 5.16 -19.58 0.69
C LEU A 415 3.95 -20.55 0.64
N VAL A 416 4.17 -21.87 0.54
CA VAL A 416 3.10 -22.88 0.46
C VAL A 416 2.88 -23.59 1.80
N CYS A 417 3.96 -24.06 2.45
CA CYS A 417 3.87 -24.74 3.75
C CYS A 417 4.20 -23.85 4.95
N HIS A 418 4.76 -22.66 4.74
CA HIS A 418 5.24 -21.69 5.75
C HIS A 418 6.27 -22.25 6.75
N ARG A 419 6.80 -23.46 6.50
CA ARG A 419 7.97 -23.98 7.21
C ARG A 419 9.17 -23.10 6.90
N LYS A 420 9.98 -22.81 7.93
CA LYS A 420 11.25 -22.10 7.78
C LYS A 420 12.21 -22.92 6.91
N MET A 421 12.86 -22.24 5.98
CA MET A 421 13.90 -22.78 5.11
C MET A 421 15.22 -22.98 5.87
N PRO A 422 16.14 -23.85 5.42
CA PRO A 422 17.44 -24.05 6.06
C PRO A 422 18.24 -22.74 6.16
N ASP A 423 18.80 -22.46 7.34
CA ASP A 423 19.48 -21.19 7.62
C ASP A 423 20.65 -20.91 6.65
N GLY A 424 20.78 -19.64 6.27
CA GLY A 424 21.84 -19.16 5.38
C GLY A 424 21.53 -19.28 3.89
N LEU A 425 20.26 -19.37 3.46
CA LEU A 425 19.84 -19.04 2.10
C LEU A 425 19.48 -17.54 2.05
N GLU A 426 20.47 -16.67 1.86
CA GLU A 426 20.22 -15.22 1.81
C GLU A 426 19.60 -14.84 0.46
N ALA A 427 18.30 -14.54 0.51
CA ALA A 427 17.42 -14.46 -0.63
C ALA A 427 16.65 -13.13 -0.65
N ILE A 428 16.59 -12.47 -1.82
CA ILE A 428 15.81 -11.25 -2.02
C ILE A 428 14.34 -11.55 -2.35
N LYS A 429 14.04 -12.51 -3.25
CA LYS A 429 12.65 -12.98 -3.47
C LYS A 429 12.36 -14.21 -2.59
N PRO A 430 11.11 -14.43 -2.17
CA PRO A 430 10.69 -15.63 -1.46
C PRO A 430 10.54 -16.82 -2.41
N TYR A 431 10.58 -18.03 -1.86
CA TYR A 431 10.60 -19.27 -2.66
C TYR A 431 9.59 -20.31 -2.18
N VAL A 432 9.43 -21.35 -3.00
CA VAL A 432 8.76 -22.60 -2.63
C VAL A 432 9.84 -23.65 -2.34
N CYS A 433 9.69 -24.44 -1.27
CA CYS A 433 10.67 -25.45 -0.91
C CYS A 433 10.65 -26.62 -1.89
N ASP A 434 11.76 -27.36 -1.96
CA ASP A 434 11.94 -28.51 -2.86
C ASP A 434 11.12 -29.76 -2.45
N GLY A 435 10.13 -29.61 -1.56
CA GLY A 435 9.21 -30.68 -1.17
C GLY A 435 8.13 -30.90 -2.24
N GLU A 436 7.98 -32.15 -2.70
CA GLU A 436 7.18 -32.53 -3.87
C GLU A 436 5.76 -31.96 -3.87
N LEU A 437 5.04 -32.04 -2.73
CA LEU A 437 3.69 -31.50 -2.61
C LEU A 437 3.65 -29.97 -2.78
N CYS A 438 4.61 -29.24 -2.21
CA CYS A 438 4.66 -27.78 -2.33
C CYS A 438 5.04 -27.35 -3.76
N LEU A 439 5.98 -28.05 -4.38
CA LEU A 439 6.33 -27.82 -5.79
C LEU A 439 5.14 -28.13 -6.72
N PHE A 440 4.40 -29.21 -6.47
CA PHE A 440 3.17 -29.54 -7.20
C PHE A 440 2.08 -28.49 -7.01
N GLN A 441 1.81 -28.08 -5.76
CA GLN A 441 0.84 -27.04 -5.42
C GLN A 441 1.17 -25.70 -6.10
N TYR A 442 2.44 -25.33 -6.17
CA TYR A 442 2.87 -24.14 -6.90
C TYR A 442 2.68 -24.29 -8.41
N MET A 443 3.25 -25.33 -9.00
CA MET A 443 3.25 -25.53 -10.45
C MET A 443 1.84 -25.74 -11.03
N GLN A 444 1.00 -26.55 -10.37
CA GLN A 444 -0.34 -26.87 -10.84
C GLN A 444 -1.39 -25.88 -10.32
N LEU A 445 -1.47 -25.68 -9.00
CA LEU A 445 -2.57 -24.90 -8.41
C LEU A 445 -2.31 -23.39 -8.40
N GLY A 446 -1.05 -22.96 -8.51
CA GLY A 446 -0.63 -21.55 -8.48
C GLY A 446 -0.32 -21.01 -7.07
N LEU A 447 -0.28 -21.88 -6.05
CA LEU A 447 -0.04 -21.49 -4.67
C LEU A 447 1.44 -21.14 -4.46
N GLY A 448 1.77 -19.90 -4.12
CA GLY A 448 3.14 -19.41 -3.98
C GLY A 448 3.30 -17.96 -4.45
N PRO A 449 4.48 -17.57 -4.99
CA PRO A 449 4.66 -16.26 -5.62
C PRO A 449 3.69 -16.06 -6.80
N SER A 450 2.93 -14.97 -6.80
CA SER A 450 2.00 -14.64 -7.90
C SER A 450 2.77 -14.27 -9.17
N ILE A 451 2.57 -15.05 -10.23
CA ILE A 451 3.14 -14.77 -11.55
C ILE A 451 2.44 -13.59 -12.22
N GLU A 452 1.18 -13.35 -11.85
CA GLU A 452 0.34 -12.25 -12.31
C GLU A 452 0.93 -10.92 -11.83
N HIS A 453 1.38 -10.85 -10.58
CA HIS A 453 2.09 -9.70 -10.04
C HIS A 453 3.42 -9.42 -10.77
N GLU A 454 4.19 -10.46 -11.14
CA GLU A 454 5.43 -10.26 -11.90
C GLU A 454 5.18 -9.81 -13.35
N ILE A 455 4.11 -10.30 -13.99
CA ILE A 455 3.67 -9.86 -15.33
C ILE A 455 3.22 -8.39 -15.31
N ILE A 456 2.48 -7.97 -14.29
CA ILE A 456 2.03 -6.58 -14.14
C ILE A 456 3.23 -5.65 -13.90
N THR A 457 4.13 -6.02 -12.99
CA THR A 457 5.18 -5.10 -12.51
C THR A 457 6.45 -5.08 -13.37
N GLN A 458 6.82 -6.20 -14.01
CA GLN A 458 8.09 -6.35 -14.74
C GLN A 458 7.91 -7.00 -16.13
N PRO A 459 7.01 -6.51 -17.00
CA PRO A 459 6.64 -7.18 -18.25
C PRO A 459 7.83 -7.45 -19.19
N ARG A 460 8.85 -6.57 -19.25
CA ARG A 460 10.05 -6.84 -20.10
C ARG A 460 10.97 -7.91 -19.53
N VAL A 461 10.95 -8.16 -18.21
CA VAL A 461 11.67 -9.30 -17.61
C VAL A 461 10.96 -10.60 -18.00
N ILE A 462 9.62 -10.62 -18.01
CA ILE A 462 8.86 -11.79 -18.47
C ILE A 462 9.04 -12.02 -19.98
N ASP A 463 9.00 -10.97 -20.81
CA ASP A 463 9.30 -11.07 -22.25
C ASP A 463 10.70 -11.64 -22.50
N LEU A 464 11.71 -11.18 -21.75
CA LEU A 464 13.07 -11.72 -21.78
C LEU A 464 13.08 -13.23 -21.43
N LEU A 465 12.42 -13.64 -20.35
CA LEU A 465 12.39 -15.04 -19.92
C LEU A 465 11.66 -15.95 -20.93
N ILE A 466 10.56 -15.50 -21.52
CA ILE A 466 9.81 -16.20 -22.56
C ILE A 466 10.62 -16.27 -23.86
N SER A 467 11.17 -15.14 -24.32
CA SER A 467 11.97 -15.05 -25.54
C SER A 467 13.21 -15.95 -25.49
N LEU A 468 13.94 -15.95 -24.37
CA LEU A 468 15.07 -16.85 -24.16
C LEU A 468 14.62 -18.32 -24.09
N CYS A 469 13.47 -18.63 -23.48
CA CYS A 469 12.90 -19.98 -23.52
C CYS A 469 12.57 -20.44 -24.94
N TYR A 470 11.89 -19.61 -25.74
CA TYR A 470 11.52 -19.92 -27.12
C TYR A 470 12.75 -20.24 -27.98
N VAL A 471 13.79 -19.40 -27.94
CA VAL A 471 15.01 -19.62 -28.74
C VAL A 471 15.73 -20.91 -28.30
N SER A 472 15.78 -21.18 -26.99
CA SER A 472 16.40 -22.39 -26.42
C SER A 472 15.64 -23.67 -26.78
N ALA A 473 14.31 -23.63 -26.74
CA ALA A 473 13.42 -24.71 -27.17
C ALA A 473 13.56 -24.97 -28.68
N LYS A 474 13.58 -23.90 -29.49
CA LYS A 474 13.71 -23.96 -30.96
C LYS A 474 15.05 -24.53 -31.44
N GLN A 475 16.12 -24.36 -30.66
CA GLN A 475 17.43 -24.98 -30.95
C GLN A 475 17.62 -26.33 -30.24
N LEU A 476 16.62 -26.86 -29.54
CA LEU A 476 16.66 -28.11 -28.75
C LEU A 476 17.75 -28.12 -27.64
N VAL A 477 18.16 -26.94 -27.15
CA VAL A 477 19.20 -26.75 -26.11
C VAL A 477 18.58 -26.65 -24.69
N LEU A 478 17.25 -26.71 -24.56
CA LEU A 478 16.48 -26.61 -23.30
C LEU A 478 16.63 -27.84 -22.36
N GLN A 479 17.80 -28.48 -22.35
CA GLN A 479 18.00 -29.86 -21.85
C GLN A 479 18.23 -29.97 -20.34
N SER A 480 18.74 -28.95 -19.64
CA SER A 480 19.16 -29.13 -18.24
C SER A 480 18.01 -29.23 -17.24
N ARG A 481 16.85 -28.60 -17.53
CA ARG A 481 15.65 -28.61 -16.65
C ARG A 481 14.33 -28.51 -17.42
N LEU A 482 14.02 -29.48 -18.28
CA LEU A 482 12.67 -29.53 -18.85
C LEU A 482 11.59 -29.60 -17.73
N PRO A 483 10.43 -28.95 -17.93
CA PRO A 483 9.32 -29.06 -16.99
C PRO A 483 8.86 -30.51 -16.83
N LYS A 484 8.51 -30.86 -15.58
CA LYS A 484 7.95 -32.15 -15.17
C LYS A 484 6.79 -31.90 -14.23
N GLY A 485 5.74 -32.70 -14.31
CA GLY A 485 4.51 -32.47 -13.56
C GLY A 485 3.66 -31.33 -14.16
N ILE A 486 3.79 -31.03 -15.46
CA ILE A 486 2.82 -30.20 -16.17
C ILE A 486 1.75 -31.11 -16.76
N LYS A 487 0.76 -31.44 -15.92
CA LYS A 487 -0.46 -32.15 -16.34
C LYS A 487 -1.25 -31.27 -17.31
N GLY A 488 -1.12 -31.57 -18.60
CA GLY A 488 -1.76 -30.80 -19.67
C GLY A 488 -1.70 -31.56 -20.98
N LYS A 489 -2.85 -31.67 -21.66
CA LYS A 489 -2.89 -32.25 -23.00
C LYS A 489 -2.29 -31.26 -24.01
N ALA A 490 -1.47 -31.76 -24.92
CA ALA A 490 -0.85 -31.06 -26.03
C ALA A 490 -1.49 -31.47 -27.37
N PRO A 491 -1.42 -30.62 -28.41
CA PRO A 491 -1.82 -31.01 -29.76
C PRO A 491 -0.76 -31.92 -30.39
N PRO A 492 -1.12 -32.97 -31.14
CA PRO A 492 -0.17 -33.88 -31.78
C PRO A 492 0.60 -33.19 -32.91
N LEU A 493 1.82 -32.72 -32.62
CA LEU A 493 2.63 -31.90 -33.54
C LEU A 493 2.92 -32.59 -34.88
N SER A 494 3.04 -33.92 -34.89
CA SER A 494 3.23 -34.74 -36.11
C SER A 494 2.09 -34.59 -37.15
N VAL A 495 0.94 -34.06 -36.75
CA VAL A 495 -0.21 -33.73 -37.63
C VAL A 495 -0.17 -32.28 -38.11
N LEU A 496 0.28 -31.37 -37.24
CA LEU A 496 0.23 -29.92 -37.46
C LEU A 496 1.45 -29.39 -38.21
N LYS A 497 2.64 -29.89 -37.86
CA LYS A 497 3.91 -29.64 -38.55
C LYS A 497 4.43 -31.01 -39.07
N PRO A 498 4.01 -31.50 -40.25
CA PRO A 498 4.65 -32.65 -40.87
C PRO A 498 6.13 -32.33 -41.08
N TYR A 499 7.03 -33.24 -40.67
CA TYR A 499 8.47 -33.03 -40.82
C TYR A 499 8.83 -32.88 -42.31
N PRO A 500 9.65 -31.90 -42.70
CA PRO A 500 10.21 -31.87 -44.05
C PRO A 500 11.23 -33.00 -44.18
N ASP A 501 11.06 -33.85 -45.20
CA ASP A 501 12.01 -34.90 -45.58
C ASP A 501 13.37 -34.28 -45.90
N GLY A 502 14.32 -34.33 -44.95
CA GLY A 502 15.68 -33.82 -45.16
C GLY A 502 16.48 -33.49 -43.90
N GLN A 503 15.86 -33.20 -42.76
CA GLN A 503 16.62 -33.02 -41.51
C GLN A 503 17.01 -34.38 -40.90
N ASN A 504 18.29 -34.71 -41.02
CA ASN A 504 18.91 -35.90 -40.42
C ASN A 504 18.93 -35.82 -38.88
N VAL A 505 17.79 -36.09 -38.24
CA VAL A 505 17.77 -36.58 -36.86
C VAL A 505 18.57 -37.89 -36.84
N PRO A 506 19.48 -38.11 -35.87
CA PRO A 506 20.21 -39.38 -35.78
C PRO A 506 19.21 -40.53 -35.57
N VAL A 507 19.06 -41.41 -36.56
CA VAL A 507 18.13 -42.55 -36.49
C VAL A 507 18.72 -43.65 -35.62
N THR A 508 18.71 -43.42 -34.30
CA THR A 508 18.77 -44.51 -33.32
C THR A 508 17.49 -45.31 -33.45
N THR A 509 17.61 -46.60 -33.78
CA THR A 509 16.49 -47.48 -34.10
C THR A 509 15.69 -47.85 -32.85
N HIS A 510 14.80 -46.95 -32.43
CA HIS A 510 13.74 -47.21 -31.47
C HIS A 510 12.38 -46.98 -32.12
N ASN A 511 11.40 -47.80 -31.73
CA ASN A 511 10.10 -47.90 -32.38
C ASN A 511 9.43 -46.53 -32.52
N GLN A 512 8.98 -46.19 -33.73
CA GLN A 512 7.99 -45.13 -33.89
C GLN A 512 6.77 -45.48 -33.02
N PRO A 513 6.29 -44.58 -32.13
CA PRO A 513 5.00 -44.79 -31.49
C PRO A 513 3.93 -44.86 -32.57
N SER A 514 3.07 -45.87 -32.52
CA SER A 514 2.16 -46.19 -33.62
C SER A 514 1.19 -45.03 -33.89
N LEU A 515 1.29 -44.42 -35.07
CA LEU A 515 0.46 -43.30 -35.57
C LEU A 515 -1.06 -43.60 -35.66
N ASN A 516 -1.49 -44.81 -35.29
CA ASN A 516 -2.86 -45.32 -35.46
C ASN A 516 -3.88 -44.76 -34.47
N ASN A 517 -3.46 -44.11 -33.37
CA ASN A 517 -4.35 -43.61 -32.32
C ASN A 517 -4.65 -42.09 -32.40
N ILE A 518 -4.26 -41.43 -33.49
CA ILE A 518 -4.54 -40.00 -33.68
C ILE A 518 -5.98 -39.84 -34.19
N VAL A 519 -6.90 -39.58 -33.27
CA VAL A 519 -8.29 -39.27 -33.61
C VAL A 519 -8.34 -37.93 -34.36
N ARG A 520 -8.90 -37.95 -35.57
CA ARG A 520 -9.27 -36.77 -36.37
C ARG A 520 -10.73 -36.90 -36.75
N HIS A 521 -11.48 -35.81 -36.64
CA HIS A 521 -12.88 -35.78 -37.07
C HIS A 521 -13.03 -34.87 -38.30
N PRO A 522 -13.34 -35.40 -39.49
CA PRO A 522 -13.68 -34.58 -40.64
C PRO A 522 -15.01 -33.88 -40.38
N MET A 523 -15.04 -32.57 -40.58
CA MET A 523 -16.18 -31.71 -40.30
C MET A 523 -16.19 -30.52 -41.29
N LYS A 524 -17.12 -29.57 -41.11
CA LYS A 524 -17.09 -28.31 -41.83
C LYS A 524 -17.08 -27.13 -40.86
N TYR A 525 -16.13 -26.22 -41.05
CA TYR A 525 -15.91 -25.07 -40.19
C TYR A 525 -16.45 -23.78 -40.81
N HIS A 526 -17.11 -22.95 -40.00
CA HIS A 526 -17.63 -21.64 -40.39
C HIS A 526 -16.97 -20.54 -39.56
N PRO A 527 -16.06 -19.73 -40.12
CA PRO A 527 -15.23 -18.81 -39.34
C PRO A 527 -16.04 -17.73 -38.63
N VAL A 528 -16.86 -16.97 -39.37
CA VAL A 528 -17.66 -15.85 -38.82
C VAL A 528 -18.61 -16.28 -37.69
N ARG A 529 -19.18 -17.49 -37.78
CA ARG A 529 -20.10 -18.03 -36.77
C ARG A 529 -19.42 -18.78 -35.63
N SER A 530 -18.12 -19.11 -35.75
CA SER A 530 -17.39 -19.96 -34.79
C SER A 530 -18.07 -21.33 -34.58
N GLU A 531 -18.46 -21.98 -35.68
CA GLU A 531 -19.21 -23.25 -35.67
C GLU A 531 -18.46 -24.37 -36.39
N MET A 532 -18.43 -25.56 -35.77
CA MET A 532 -17.99 -26.83 -36.36
C MET A 532 -19.23 -27.71 -36.63
N MET A 533 -19.47 -28.10 -37.88
CA MET A 533 -20.58 -28.96 -38.28
C MET A 533 -20.08 -30.36 -38.62
N PHE A 534 -20.49 -31.35 -37.82
CA PHE A 534 -20.19 -32.77 -38.00
C PHE A 534 -21.28 -33.49 -38.80
N GLY A 535 -21.03 -34.75 -39.17
CA GLY A 535 -22.05 -35.63 -39.74
C GLY A 535 -23.17 -35.90 -38.73
N THR A 536 -24.41 -36.02 -39.23
CA THR A 536 -25.62 -36.35 -38.44
C THR A 536 -25.55 -37.70 -37.71
N GLU A 537 -24.66 -38.56 -38.17
CA GLU A 537 -24.37 -39.90 -37.69
C GLU A 537 -23.35 -39.94 -36.53
N VAL A 538 -22.68 -38.83 -36.23
CA VAL A 538 -21.69 -38.70 -35.15
C VAL A 538 -22.38 -38.39 -33.81
N LYS A 539 -22.12 -39.18 -32.77
CA LYS A 539 -22.65 -38.95 -31.42
C LYS A 539 -21.63 -38.20 -30.56
N ALA A 540 -22.09 -37.58 -29.48
CA ALA A 540 -21.23 -36.82 -28.57
C ALA A 540 -20.10 -37.66 -27.94
N ILE A 541 -20.35 -38.95 -27.70
CA ILE A 541 -19.33 -39.88 -27.18
C ILE A 541 -18.26 -40.23 -28.22
N ASP A 542 -18.58 -40.16 -29.52
CA ASP A 542 -17.67 -40.49 -30.62
C ASP A 542 -16.64 -39.37 -30.87
N LEU A 543 -16.90 -38.16 -30.38
CA LEU A 543 -16.03 -36.98 -30.52
C LEU A 543 -14.78 -37.02 -29.62
N GLY A 544 -14.82 -37.74 -28.49
CA GLY A 544 -13.68 -37.81 -27.56
C GLY A 544 -13.27 -36.51 -26.85
N PHE A 545 -14.09 -35.45 -26.93
CA PHE A 545 -13.89 -34.17 -26.22
C PHE A 545 -15.19 -33.63 -25.61
N THR A 546 -15.06 -32.68 -24.69
CA THR A 546 -16.15 -32.06 -23.92
C THR A 546 -16.13 -30.53 -24.04
N ALA A 547 -17.20 -29.86 -23.57
CA ALA A 547 -17.19 -28.41 -23.44
C ALA A 547 -16.10 -27.98 -22.44
N GLY A 548 -15.23 -27.06 -22.84
CA GLY A 548 -14.03 -26.66 -22.10
C GLY A 548 -12.71 -27.28 -22.59
N ASP A 549 -12.74 -28.39 -23.36
CA ASP A 549 -11.53 -28.93 -24.00
C ASP A 549 -11.02 -27.98 -25.12
N TRP A 550 -9.72 -28.06 -25.40
CA TRP A 550 -9.06 -27.34 -26.49
C TRP A 550 -8.90 -28.21 -27.75
N VAL A 551 -9.14 -27.61 -28.92
CA VAL A 551 -9.05 -28.27 -30.23
C VAL A 551 -8.24 -27.43 -31.23
N ALA A 552 -7.68 -28.10 -32.22
CA ALA A 552 -7.02 -27.50 -33.38
C ALA A 552 -7.82 -27.83 -34.65
N ILE A 553 -8.25 -26.81 -35.38
CA ILE A 553 -9.00 -26.91 -36.63
C ILE A 553 -8.03 -26.66 -37.78
N LYS A 554 -7.91 -27.62 -38.70
CA LYS A 554 -7.11 -27.49 -39.93
C LYS A 554 -8.06 -27.44 -41.13
N VAL A 555 -8.23 -26.25 -41.72
CA VAL A 555 -9.19 -26.05 -42.81
C VAL A 555 -8.57 -26.46 -44.14
N ALA A 556 -9.29 -27.25 -44.94
CA ALA A 556 -8.84 -27.76 -46.23
C ALA A 556 -8.46 -26.62 -47.19
N ASN A 557 -7.43 -26.85 -48.00
CA ASN A 557 -6.83 -25.88 -48.95
C ASN A 557 -6.19 -24.63 -48.31
N SER A 558 -6.23 -24.48 -46.98
CA SER A 558 -5.43 -23.51 -46.24
C SER A 558 -4.25 -24.20 -45.56
N ASN A 559 -3.12 -23.49 -45.41
CA ASN A 559 -2.03 -23.96 -44.53
C ASN A 559 -2.33 -23.68 -43.04
N SER A 560 -3.23 -22.74 -42.76
CA SER A 560 -3.53 -22.23 -41.42
C SER A 560 -4.13 -23.28 -40.48
N VAL A 561 -3.70 -23.25 -39.22
CA VAL A 561 -4.27 -24.04 -38.12
C VAL A 561 -4.87 -23.07 -37.11
N ILE A 562 -6.15 -23.22 -36.82
CA ILE A 562 -6.89 -22.40 -35.86
C ILE A 562 -6.97 -23.15 -34.55
N HIS A 563 -6.58 -22.54 -33.43
CA HIS A 563 -6.73 -23.12 -32.09
C HIS A 563 -7.78 -22.36 -31.30
N CYS A 564 -8.68 -23.11 -30.66
CA CYS A 564 -9.81 -22.57 -29.94
C CYS A 564 -10.27 -23.54 -28.83
N LYS A 565 -11.04 -23.01 -27.88
CA LYS A 565 -11.72 -23.80 -26.85
C LYS A 565 -13.12 -24.17 -27.34
N VAL A 566 -13.61 -25.36 -27.01
CA VAL A 566 -15.02 -25.75 -27.23
C VAL A 566 -15.88 -25.07 -26.15
N ASP A 567 -16.91 -24.34 -26.54
CA ASP A 567 -17.83 -23.66 -25.60
C ASP A 567 -19.11 -24.48 -25.36
N SER A 568 -19.73 -25.05 -26.39
CA SER A 568 -20.91 -25.93 -26.24
C SER A 568 -21.08 -26.92 -27.39
N ILE A 569 -21.72 -28.07 -27.10
CA ILE A 569 -21.92 -29.19 -28.02
C ILE A 569 -23.42 -29.38 -28.26
N CYS A 570 -23.90 -29.08 -29.47
CA CYS A 570 -25.31 -29.08 -29.86
C CYS A 570 -25.50 -29.79 -31.21
N LEU A 571 -25.19 -31.09 -31.23
CA LEU A 571 -25.01 -31.87 -32.47
C LEU A 571 -26.19 -31.75 -33.46
N PRO A 572 -25.91 -31.61 -34.78
CA PRO A 572 -24.61 -31.78 -35.44
C PRO A 572 -23.63 -30.59 -35.33
N VAL A 573 -24.00 -29.49 -34.66
CA VAL A 573 -23.16 -28.29 -34.52
C VAL A 573 -22.44 -28.25 -33.18
N VAL A 574 -21.18 -27.82 -33.18
CA VAL A 574 -20.40 -27.53 -31.97
C VAL A 574 -19.90 -26.09 -32.06
N PHE A 575 -20.14 -25.32 -31.00
CA PHE A 575 -19.73 -23.93 -30.90
C PHE A 575 -18.35 -23.83 -30.24
N VAL A 576 -17.46 -23.04 -30.85
CA VAL A 576 -16.11 -22.78 -30.34
C VAL A 576 -15.96 -21.31 -29.96
N SER A 577 -14.92 -21.01 -29.18
CA SER A 577 -14.63 -19.66 -28.70
C SER A 577 -14.49 -18.66 -29.85
N LYS A 578 -15.07 -17.47 -29.66
CA LYS A 578 -14.90 -16.32 -30.57
C LYS A 578 -13.46 -15.79 -30.57
N GLU A 579 -12.78 -15.89 -29.42
CA GLU A 579 -11.33 -15.76 -29.35
C GLU A 579 -10.69 -17.00 -29.97
N GLN A 580 -9.93 -16.81 -31.04
CA GLN A 580 -9.31 -17.87 -31.82
C GLN A 580 -7.86 -17.51 -32.15
N ILE A 581 -6.98 -18.50 -32.16
CA ILE A 581 -5.54 -18.32 -32.41
C ILE A 581 -5.20 -18.93 -33.77
N ILE A 582 -5.07 -18.09 -34.80
CA ILE A 582 -4.72 -18.52 -36.15
C ILE A 582 -3.20 -18.59 -36.29
N VAL A 583 -2.66 -19.78 -36.52
CA VAL A 583 -1.24 -20.01 -36.82
C VAL A 583 -1.09 -20.34 -38.29
N VAL A 584 -0.29 -19.55 -39.01
CA VAL A 584 0.15 -19.89 -40.38
C VAL A 584 1.50 -20.59 -40.30
N PRO A 585 1.63 -21.87 -40.70
CA PRO A 585 2.92 -22.53 -40.81
C PRO A 585 3.80 -21.82 -41.83
N SER A 586 4.99 -21.41 -41.41
CA SER A 586 5.97 -20.76 -42.30
C SER A 586 6.40 -21.72 -43.41
N VAL A 587 6.15 -21.34 -44.67
CA VAL A 587 6.66 -22.05 -45.85
C VAL A 587 8.19 -22.10 -45.80
N SER A 588 8.78 -23.24 -46.14
CA SER A 588 10.24 -23.41 -46.21
C SER A 588 10.86 -22.46 -47.22
N GLN A 589 11.84 -21.67 -46.78
CA GLN A 589 12.46 -20.60 -47.58
C GLN A 589 13.30 -21.10 -48.76
N ASP A 590 13.57 -22.41 -48.86
CA ASP A 590 14.41 -23.03 -49.89
C ASP A 590 13.86 -22.89 -51.32
N SER A 591 12.59 -22.49 -51.47
CA SER A 591 11.93 -22.25 -52.76
C SER A 591 12.14 -20.83 -53.34
N ILE A 592 12.58 -19.85 -52.55
CA ILE A 592 12.78 -18.45 -53.01
C ILE A 592 14.23 -18.23 -53.46
N ASN A 593 14.70 -19.09 -54.37
CA ASN A 593 16.02 -19.03 -54.97
C ASN A 593 15.95 -18.72 -56.48
N ASN A 594 15.10 -17.76 -56.85
CA ASN A 594 15.27 -16.93 -58.05
C ASN A 594 14.35 -15.69 -58.02
N ASN A 595 14.83 -14.61 -58.64
CA ASN A 595 14.20 -13.31 -58.81
C ASN A 595 14.05 -12.43 -57.55
N LEU A 596 14.55 -11.20 -57.69
CA LEU A 596 14.78 -10.24 -56.62
C LEU A 596 13.55 -9.35 -56.37
N SER A 597 12.89 -9.49 -55.21
CA SER A 597 12.09 -8.43 -54.62
C SER A 597 12.36 -8.34 -53.12
N VAL A 598 12.47 -7.11 -52.60
CA VAL A 598 12.84 -6.87 -51.20
C VAL A 598 11.57 -6.76 -50.36
N VAL A 599 11.12 -7.89 -49.82
CA VAL A 599 10.15 -7.91 -48.72
C VAL A 599 10.86 -7.35 -47.49
N THR A 600 10.49 -6.14 -47.07
CA THR A 600 11.14 -5.45 -45.95
C THR A 600 10.62 -5.93 -44.60
N LYS A 601 11.36 -5.65 -43.53
CA LYS A 601 11.10 -6.17 -42.17
C LYS A 601 9.87 -5.56 -41.48
N GLY A 602 8.97 -4.90 -42.21
CA GLY A 602 7.75 -4.26 -41.70
C GLY A 602 6.56 -5.21 -41.64
N ASP A 603 6.36 -6.01 -42.68
CA ASP A 603 5.10 -6.73 -42.93
C ASP A 603 4.68 -7.63 -41.77
N TRP A 604 5.61 -8.41 -41.19
CA TRP A 604 5.31 -9.31 -40.07
C TRP A 604 4.79 -8.60 -38.81
N LYS A 605 5.21 -7.34 -38.56
CA LYS A 605 4.68 -6.54 -37.45
C LYS A 605 3.29 -6.00 -37.77
N GLN A 606 3.02 -5.63 -39.03
CA GLN A 606 1.67 -5.27 -39.45
C GLN A 606 0.72 -6.47 -39.43
N THR A 607 1.14 -7.65 -39.92
CA THR A 607 0.32 -8.87 -39.80
C THR A 607 0.06 -9.23 -38.34
N ALA A 608 1.08 -9.22 -37.47
CA ALA A 608 0.91 -9.59 -36.06
C ALA A 608 0.04 -8.60 -35.25
N LEU A 609 0.06 -7.31 -35.58
CA LEU A 609 -0.81 -6.31 -34.95
C LEU A 609 -2.23 -6.35 -35.53
N ASN A 610 -2.37 -6.47 -36.85
CA ASN A 610 -3.69 -6.52 -37.51
C ASN A 610 -4.46 -7.82 -37.18
N ILE A 611 -3.79 -8.92 -36.82
CA ILE A 611 -4.45 -10.18 -36.42
C ILE A 611 -5.43 -10.01 -35.24
N GLN A 612 -5.32 -8.95 -34.43
CA GLN A 612 -6.27 -8.68 -33.32
C GLN A 612 -7.27 -7.54 -33.58
N SER A 613 -7.02 -6.64 -34.54
CA SER A 613 -8.02 -5.65 -35.00
C SER A 613 -8.94 -6.20 -36.09
N ASP A 614 -8.41 -7.06 -36.95
CA ASP A 614 -9.00 -7.48 -38.23
C ASP A 614 -9.22 -9.00 -38.31
N ALA A 615 -9.63 -9.60 -37.19
CA ALA A 615 -10.09 -11.00 -37.14
C ALA A 615 -11.27 -11.30 -38.10
N ALA A 616 -11.95 -10.25 -38.60
CA ALA A 616 -12.99 -10.33 -39.61
C ALA A 616 -12.48 -10.23 -41.07
N ALA A 617 -11.24 -9.83 -41.32
CA ALA A 617 -10.76 -9.50 -42.67
C ALA A 617 -9.55 -10.32 -43.16
N HIS A 618 -8.68 -10.83 -42.27
CA HIS A 618 -7.47 -11.58 -42.68
C HIS A 618 -7.63 -13.11 -42.72
N VAL A 619 -8.75 -13.59 -43.30
CA VAL A 619 -8.94 -15.00 -43.66
C VAL A 619 -8.99 -15.15 -45.18
N GLU A 620 -7.90 -14.75 -45.85
CA GLU A 620 -7.78 -14.83 -47.31
C GLU A 620 -7.98 -16.27 -47.80
N GLY A 621 -9.12 -16.52 -48.45
CA GLY A 621 -9.46 -17.79 -49.09
C GLY A 621 -10.53 -18.65 -48.40
N LEU A 622 -11.03 -18.30 -47.20
CA LEU A 622 -12.22 -18.94 -46.65
C LEU A 622 -13.46 -18.09 -46.96
N ASN A 623 -14.40 -18.68 -47.69
CA ASN A 623 -15.70 -18.07 -47.95
C ASN A 623 -16.54 -18.05 -46.67
N ASP A 624 -17.53 -17.14 -46.62
CA ASP A 624 -18.54 -17.08 -45.55
C ASP A 624 -19.55 -18.24 -45.67
N CYS A 625 -19.06 -19.45 -45.43
CA CYS A 625 -19.81 -20.70 -45.50
C CYS A 625 -19.10 -21.81 -44.69
N TYR A 626 -19.68 -23.01 -44.72
CA TYR A 626 -19.11 -24.22 -44.09
C TYR A 626 -17.99 -24.82 -44.95
N ASN A 627 -16.74 -24.42 -44.68
CA ASN A 627 -15.54 -24.88 -45.36
C ASN A 627 -15.09 -26.26 -44.81
N PRO A 628 -14.70 -27.25 -45.63
CA PRO A 628 -14.25 -28.56 -45.11
C PRO A 628 -13.01 -28.43 -44.22
N ALA A 629 -12.97 -29.12 -43.08
CA ALA A 629 -11.87 -29.04 -42.11
C ALA A 629 -11.70 -30.34 -41.30
N ASP A 630 -10.47 -30.60 -40.82
CA ASP A 630 -10.20 -31.63 -39.81
C ASP A 630 -10.21 -30.98 -38.41
N CYS A 631 -10.98 -31.54 -37.48
CA CYS A 631 -10.82 -31.29 -36.05
C CYS A 631 -9.80 -32.26 -35.46
N ILE A 632 -8.79 -31.71 -34.77
CA ILE A 632 -7.65 -32.43 -34.19
C ILE A 632 -7.64 -32.13 -32.69
N LEU A 633 -7.64 -33.18 -31.87
CA LEU A 633 -7.79 -33.04 -30.42
C LEU A 633 -6.45 -32.73 -29.74
N TYR A 634 -6.47 -31.93 -28.68
CA TYR A 634 -5.38 -31.89 -27.70
C TYR A 634 -5.48 -33.19 -26.89
N SER A 635 -4.77 -34.25 -27.31
CA SER A 635 -4.90 -35.61 -26.76
C SER A 635 -3.60 -36.18 -26.17
N VAL A 636 -2.46 -35.53 -26.39
CA VAL A 636 -1.13 -36.05 -26.02
C VAL A 636 -0.76 -35.53 -24.64
N ASP A 637 -0.53 -36.39 -23.65
CA ASP A 637 -0.08 -35.93 -22.32
C ASP A 637 1.35 -35.38 -22.38
N PHE A 638 1.54 -34.11 -22.00
CA PHE A 638 2.83 -33.43 -22.11
C PHE A 638 3.93 -34.11 -21.27
N ASP A 639 3.62 -34.58 -20.05
CA ASP A 639 4.62 -35.21 -19.18
C ASP A 639 5.13 -36.55 -19.76
N SER A 640 4.32 -37.25 -20.56
CA SER A 640 4.68 -38.51 -21.22
C SER A 640 5.66 -38.38 -22.40
N LEU A 641 5.81 -37.20 -22.99
CA LEU A 641 6.62 -36.97 -24.20
C LEU A 641 8.14 -37.15 -23.96
N PRO A 642 8.92 -37.60 -24.96
CA PRO A 642 10.38 -37.55 -24.90
C PRO A 642 10.90 -36.11 -24.96
N ASP A 643 12.09 -35.88 -24.40
CA ASP A 643 12.64 -34.54 -24.14
C ASP A 643 12.78 -33.64 -25.40
N SER A 644 13.06 -34.23 -26.56
CA SER A 644 13.07 -33.54 -27.86
C SER A 644 11.68 -33.04 -28.28
N GLU A 645 10.65 -33.87 -28.12
CA GLU A 645 9.26 -33.51 -28.43
C GLU A 645 8.66 -32.55 -27.39
N LYS A 646 9.11 -32.62 -26.13
CA LYS A 646 8.84 -31.59 -25.12
C LYS A 646 9.40 -30.23 -25.54
N CYS A 647 10.64 -30.17 -26.06
CA CYS A 647 11.20 -28.93 -26.60
C CYS A 647 10.35 -28.38 -27.76
N MET A 648 9.94 -29.22 -28.71
CA MET A 648 9.08 -28.80 -29.83
C MET A 648 7.68 -28.36 -29.38
N THR A 649 7.12 -29.02 -28.37
CA THR A 649 5.81 -28.67 -27.80
C THR A 649 5.87 -27.35 -27.03
N ILE A 650 6.92 -27.12 -26.24
CA ILE A 650 7.17 -25.80 -25.63
C ILE A 650 7.32 -24.75 -26.73
N GLN A 651 8.15 -25.01 -27.75
CA GLN A 651 8.35 -24.10 -28.89
C GLN A 651 7.03 -23.70 -29.55
N TYR A 652 6.14 -24.66 -29.81
CA TYR A 652 4.84 -24.43 -30.46
C TYR A 652 3.81 -23.74 -29.55
N ILE A 653 3.69 -24.18 -28.29
CA ILE A 653 2.74 -23.57 -27.34
C ILE A 653 3.14 -22.10 -27.03
N LEU A 654 4.43 -21.76 -27.06
CA LEU A 654 4.88 -20.38 -26.98
C LEU A 654 4.51 -19.55 -28.23
N GLU A 655 4.35 -20.16 -29.42
CA GLU A 655 3.80 -19.48 -30.61
C GLU A 655 2.31 -19.16 -30.50
N LEU A 656 1.58 -19.85 -29.59
CA LEU A 656 0.16 -19.61 -29.32
C LEU A 656 -0.11 -18.53 -28.26
N LEU A 657 0.87 -18.13 -27.45
CA LEU A 657 0.65 -17.18 -26.35
C LEU A 657 0.14 -15.81 -26.81
N PRO A 658 -0.55 -15.03 -25.95
CA PRO A 658 -0.66 -13.58 -26.10
C PRO A 658 0.67 -12.87 -25.82
N SER A 659 0.82 -11.61 -26.22
CA SER A 659 1.99 -10.80 -25.85
C SER A 659 2.01 -10.45 -24.35
N VAL A 660 3.14 -9.98 -23.82
CA VAL A 660 3.22 -9.66 -22.38
C VAL A 660 2.43 -8.40 -22.04
N SER A 661 2.35 -7.39 -22.90
CA SER A 661 1.37 -6.31 -22.75
C SER A 661 -0.05 -6.89 -22.69
N GLN A 662 -0.47 -7.75 -23.62
CA GLN A 662 -1.82 -8.34 -23.60
C GLN A 662 -2.13 -9.10 -22.30
N MET A 663 -1.15 -9.84 -21.74
CA MET A 663 -1.30 -10.50 -20.43
C MET A 663 -1.40 -9.50 -19.27
N ARG A 664 -0.59 -8.43 -19.26
CA ARG A 664 -0.71 -7.33 -18.28
C ARG A 664 -2.07 -6.67 -18.40
N ASP A 665 -2.48 -6.31 -19.62
CA ASP A 665 -3.63 -5.46 -19.89
C ASP A 665 -4.94 -6.18 -19.50
N TYR A 666 -5.02 -7.49 -19.76
CA TYR A 666 -6.05 -8.38 -19.17
C TYR A 666 -6.00 -8.37 -17.64
N LEU A 667 -4.83 -8.59 -17.03
CA LEU A 667 -4.66 -8.60 -15.57
C LEU A 667 -4.94 -7.25 -14.88
N THR A 668 -4.81 -6.13 -15.59
CA THR A 668 -5.16 -4.79 -15.08
C THR A 668 -6.61 -4.40 -15.32
N SER A 669 -7.35 -5.11 -16.20
CA SER A 669 -8.76 -4.82 -16.48
C SER A 669 -9.69 -5.09 -15.29
N SER A 670 -9.27 -5.94 -14.34
CA SER A 670 -9.99 -6.19 -13.09
C SER A 670 -9.05 -6.62 -11.97
N MET A 671 -9.27 -6.13 -10.75
CA MET A 671 -8.53 -6.52 -9.53
C MET A 671 -8.70 -8.02 -9.15
N GLN A 672 -9.62 -8.72 -9.84
CA GLN A 672 -9.90 -10.16 -9.71
C GLN A 672 -9.55 -10.96 -10.98
N ALA A 673 -8.87 -10.36 -11.97
CA ALA A 673 -8.37 -11.08 -13.14
C ALA A 673 -7.26 -12.08 -12.74
N ASP A 674 -7.31 -13.28 -13.34
CA ASP A 674 -6.37 -14.39 -13.14
C ASP A 674 -6.22 -15.09 -14.49
N LEU A 675 -4.98 -15.36 -14.91
CA LEU A 675 -4.70 -16.04 -16.19
C LEU A 675 -5.33 -17.44 -16.26
N LYS A 676 -5.60 -18.09 -15.12
CA LYS A 676 -6.36 -19.33 -15.01
C LYS A 676 -7.82 -19.18 -15.51
N ASN A 677 -8.40 -17.99 -15.39
CA ASN A 677 -9.76 -17.71 -15.83
C ASN A 677 -9.83 -17.34 -17.33
N TRP A 678 -8.71 -16.96 -17.96
CA TRP A 678 -8.63 -16.61 -19.39
C TRP A 678 -8.59 -17.84 -20.33
N THR A 679 -9.45 -18.82 -20.03
CA THR A 679 -9.51 -20.14 -20.67
C THR A 679 -9.81 -20.12 -22.18
N SER A 680 -10.28 -19.00 -22.70
CA SER A 680 -10.55 -18.73 -24.12
C SER A 680 -9.29 -18.39 -24.91
N ARG A 681 -8.32 -17.68 -24.31
CA ARG A 681 -7.09 -17.24 -24.98
C ARG A 681 -5.85 -18.04 -24.59
N MET A 682 -5.85 -18.67 -23.40
CA MET A 682 -4.74 -19.48 -22.91
C MET A 682 -5.21 -20.88 -22.51
N CYS A 683 -4.60 -21.92 -23.10
CA CYS A 683 -4.86 -23.30 -22.71
C CYS A 683 -4.10 -23.64 -21.39
N PRO A 684 -4.55 -24.64 -20.61
CA PRO A 684 -3.91 -24.99 -19.34
C PRO A 684 -2.42 -25.34 -19.45
N LEU A 685 -2.02 -25.98 -20.56
CA LEU A 685 -0.61 -26.28 -20.85
C LEU A 685 0.22 -25.00 -21.08
N ALA A 686 -0.34 -24.00 -21.77
CA ALA A 686 0.33 -22.72 -21.99
C ALA A 686 0.54 -21.96 -20.68
N LEU A 687 -0.48 -21.91 -19.81
CA LEU A 687 -0.36 -21.33 -18.48
C LEU A 687 0.68 -22.07 -17.62
N GLY A 688 0.68 -23.40 -17.65
CA GLY A 688 1.68 -24.23 -16.96
C GLY A 688 3.11 -23.95 -17.44
N ILE A 689 3.33 -23.77 -18.75
CA ILE A 689 4.64 -23.44 -19.33
C ILE A 689 5.08 -22.02 -18.96
N VAL A 690 4.19 -21.02 -19.03
CA VAL A 690 4.50 -19.64 -18.59
C VAL A 690 4.84 -19.63 -17.10
N ARG A 691 4.03 -20.28 -16.27
CA ARG A 691 4.30 -20.42 -14.84
C ARG A 691 5.65 -21.09 -14.58
N TRP A 692 5.97 -22.18 -15.29
CA TRP A 692 7.29 -22.83 -15.19
C TRP A 692 8.45 -21.90 -15.56
N ILE A 693 8.34 -21.14 -16.66
CA ILE A 693 9.39 -20.21 -17.13
C ILE A 693 9.73 -19.17 -16.05
N ILE A 694 8.72 -18.66 -15.35
CA ILE A 694 8.85 -17.69 -14.26
C ILE A 694 9.33 -18.39 -12.98
N ALA A 695 8.61 -19.41 -12.51
CA ALA A 695 8.87 -20.16 -11.28
C ALA A 695 10.28 -20.77 -11.19
N SER A 696 10.83 -21.23 -12.33
CA SER A 696 12.18 -21.80 -12.39
C SER A 696 13.30 -20.75 -12.47
N ASN A 697 13.00 -19.46 -12.38
CA ASN A 697 14.01 -18.40 -12.34
C ASN A 697 14.34 -18.03 -10.88
N ARG A 698 15.38 -18.66 -10.31
CA ARG A 698 15.86 -18.31 -8.96
C ARG A 698 16.65 -16.98 -8.90
N ALA A 699 16.96 -16.34 -10.03
CA ALA A 699 17.71 -15.08 -10.06
C ALA A 699 16.80 -13.84 -10.03
N CYS A 700 17.15 -12.85 -9.19
CA CYS A 700 16.40 -11.60 -9.10
C CYS A 700 16.87 -10.60 -10.18
N ILE A 701 16.25 -10.69 -11.36
CA ILE A 701 16.51 -9.81 -12.50
C ILE A 701 15.60 -8.57 -12.39
N MET A 702 16.17 -7.38 -12.63
CA MET A 702 15.46 -6.10 -12.62
C MET A 702 15.72 -5.36 -13.94
N GLN A 703 14.68 -4.74 -14.48
CA GLN A 703 14.74 -3.89 -15.67
C GLN A 703 15.17 -2.46 -15.28
N ILE A 704 16.24 -1.94 -15.91
CA ILE A 704 16.63 -0.53 -15.75
C ILE A 704 15.91 0.34 -16.80
N ASP A 705 15.81 -0.14 -18.04
CA ASP A 705 15.28 0.63 -19.16
C ASP A 705 13.76 0.46 -19.34
N GLY A 706 12.95 1.42 -18.88
CA GLY A 706 11.56 1.58 -19.30
C GLY A 706 10.65 2.26 -18.27
N PRO A 707 9.36 2.45 -18.58
CA PRO A 707 8.38 2.93 -17.60
C PRO A 707 8.20 1.88 -16.49
N LYS A 708 8.28 2.32 -15.23
CA LYS A 708 7.81 1.53 -14.08
C LYS A 708 6.28 1.45 -14.14
N ALA A 709 5.69 0.32 -13.76
CA ALA A 709 4.30 -0.02 -14.08
C ALA A 709 3.20 0.83 -13.37
N PHE A 710 3.57 1.76 -12.49
CA PHE A 710 2.63 2.59 -11.72
C PHE A 710 2.77 4.08 -12.09
N PRO A 711 1.82 4.66 -12.85
CA PRO A 711 1.85 6.06 -13.25
C PRO A 711 1.23 6.96 -12.18
N LEU A 712 1.90 7.12 -11.03
CA LEU A 712 1.50 8.06 -9.98
C LEU A 712 2.27 9.39 -9.95
N ASP A 713 3.35 9.51 -10.73
CA ASP A 713 4.00 10.79 -10.99
C ASP A 713 4.57 10.78 -12.42
N ARG A 714 4.25 11.82 -13.20
CA ARG A 714 4.62 11.93 -14.61
C ARG A 714 5.94 12.67 -14.82
N ASP A 715 6.37 13.45 -13.83
CA ASP A 715 7.59 14.25 -13.89
C ASP A 715 8.77 13.57 -13.16
N SER A 716 8.49 12.69 -12.19
CA SER A 716 9.52 11.85 -11.53
C SER A 716 10.02 10.69 -12.40
N ARG A 717 10.90 10.99 -13.37
CA ARG A 717 11.95 10.04 -13.77
C ARG A 717 12.87 9.81 -12.56
N SER A 718 12.51 8.87 -11.69
CA SER A 718 13.17 8.63 -10.41
C SER A 718 14.69 8.51 -10.56
N LYS A 719 15.45 9.37 -9.88
CA LYS A 719 16.93 9.47 -9.98
C LYS A 719 17.63 8.11 -9.96
N SER A 720 17.18 7.23 -9.05
CA SER A 720 17.63 5.85 -8.90
C SER A 720 17.72 5.03 -10.19
N SER A 721 16.84 5.26 -11.18
CA SER A 721 16.89 4.56 -12.47
C SER A 721 18.08 4.95 -13.35
N ILE A 722 18.60 6.17 -13.18
CA ILE A 722 19.79 6.67 -13.87
C ILE A 722 21.05 6.21 -13.10
N ASP A 723 20.98 6.21 -11.77
CA ASP A 723 22.09 5.82 -10.87
C ASP A 723 22.39 4.31 -10.88
N GLU A 724 21.48 3.47 -11.39
CA GLU A 724 21.70 2.02 -11.58
C GLU A 724 22.24 1.63 -12.97
N ARG A 725 22.28 2.57 -13.94
CA ARG A 725 22.67 2.31 -15.32
C ARG A 725 24.20 2.21 -15.48
N VAL A 726 24.66 1.24 -16.27
CA VAL A 726 26.06 1.18 -16.71
C VAL A 726 26.28 2.17 -17.86
N GLY A 727 27.08 3.20 -17.61
CA GLY A 727 27.43 4.22 -18.61
C GLY A 727 28.45 3.71 -19.63
N GLY A 728 28.33 4.16 -20.88
CA GLY A 728 29.19 3.73 -22.00
C GLY A 728 28.59 2.62 -22.88
N MET A 729 27.32 2.26 -22.67
CA MET A 729 26.57 1.23 -23.43
C MET A 729 25.33 1.81 -24.15
N PRO A 730 25.49 2.77 -25.09
CA PRO A 730 24.36 3.41 -25.78
C PRO A 730 23.64 2.42 -26.72
N GLY A 731 22.31 2.52 -26.79
CA GLY A 731 21.47 1.68 -27.67
C GLY A 731 21.21 0.25 -27.18
N TRP A 732 21.76 -0.16 -26.02
CA TRP A 732 21.49 -1.46 -25.39
C TRP A 732 20.47 -1.32 -24.26
N LEU A 733 19.50 -2.23 -24.19
CA LEU A 733 18.63 -2.40 -23.03
C LEU A 733 19.39 -3.09 -21.90
N GLN A 734 19.31 -2.57 -20.69
CA GLN A 734 20.05 -3.06 -19.52
C GLN A 734 19.12 -3.77 -18.51
N PHE A 735 19.49 -5.01 -18.18
CA PHE A 735 18.89 -5.80 -17.11
C PHE A 735 19.94 -6.05 -16.02
N LYS A 736 19.64 -5.64 -14.78
CA LYS A 736 20.50 -5.83 -13.60
C LYS A 736 20.11 -7.10 -12.86
N PHE A 737 21.10 -7.87 -12.40
CA PHE A 737 20.91 -8.97 -11.46
C PHE A 737 21.14 -8.42 -10.06
N ALA A 738 20.05 -8.10 -9.35
CA ALA A 738 20.13 -7.70 -7.94
C ALA A 738 20.75 -8.82 -7.09
N MET A 739 20.47 -10.07 -7.46
CA MET A 739 21.01 -11.27 -6.86
C MET A 739 20.98 -12.41 -7.91
N GLY A 740 22.01 -13.25 -7.94
CA GLY A 740 21.98 -14.50 -8.71
C GLY A 740 21.03 -15.54 -8.09
N ALA A 741 21.20 -16.82 -8.44
CA ALA A 741 20.63 -17.90 -7.63
C ALA A 741 21.25 -17.84 -6.21
N PRO A 742 20.47 -17.78 -5.12
CA PRO A 742 20.99 -17.51 -3.76
C PRO A 742 22.10 -18.47 -3.32
N GLU A 743 21.98 -19.75 -3.68
CA GLU A 743 22.94 -20.80 -3.35
C GLU A 743 24.30 -20.55 -4.00
N LYS A 744 24.33 -19.91 -5.19
CA LYS A 744 25.56 -19.51 -5.89
C LYS A 744 26.09 -18.18 -5.38
N GLU A 745 25.23 -17.18 -5.20
CA GLU A 745 25.60 -15.85 -4.66
C GLU A 745 26.36 -15.99 -3.32
N ARG A 746 25.91 -16.92 -2.47
CA ARG A 746 26.57 -17.31 -1.21
C ARG A 746 27.96 -17.92 -1.43
N ARG A 747 28.11 -18.88 -2.35
CA ARG A 747 29.41 -19.54 -2.61
C ARG A 747 30.41 -18.54 -3.21
N PHE A 748 29.95 -17.71 -4.14
CA PHE A 748 30.73 -16.59 -4.68
C PHE A 748 31.19 -15.63 -3.58
N THR A 749 30.28 -15.15 -2.74
CA THR A 749 30.59 -14.23 -1.63
C THR A 749 31.60 -14.85 -0.64
N ASN A 750 31.49 -16.15 -0.35
CA ASN A 750 32.44 -16.85 0.51
C ASN A 750 33.83 -17.01 -0.15
N CYS A 751 33.88 -17.25 -1.47
CA CYS A 751 35.15 -17.26 -2.21
C CYS A 751 35.79 -15.86 -2.27
N VAL A 752 35.00 -14.80 -2.47
CA VAL A 752 35.48 -13.40 -2.43
C VAL A 752 36.06 -13.07 -1.05
N LYS A 753 35.32 -13.33 0.04
CA LYS A 753 35.80 -13.09 1.42
C LYS A 753 37.11 -13.82 1.71
N SER A 754 37.19 -15.12 1.39
CA SER A 754 38.38 -15.94 1.68
C SER A 754 39.59 -15.56 0.82
N MET A 755 39.42 -15.27 -0.48
CA MET A 755 40.52 -14.84 -1.34
C MET A 755 41.02 -13.42 -0.99
N ALA A 756 40.13 -12.49 -0.65
CA ALA A 756 40.51 -11.14 -0.23
C ALA A 756 41.39 -11.16 1.03
N VAL A 757 41.06 -11.99 2.03
CA VAL A 757 41.88 -12.17 3.24
C VAL A 757 43.19 -12.91 2.92
N GLN A 758 43.15 -13.99 2.13
CA GLN A 758 44.34 -14.79 1.81
C GLN A 758 45.40 -13.99 1.02
N HIS A 759 44.98 -13.15 0.07
CA HIS A 759 45.88 -12.45 -0.86
C HIS A 759 46.01 -10.93 -0.60
N LYS A 760 45.33 -10.40 0.43
CA LYS A 760 45.33 -8.97 0.81
C LYS A 760 45.02 -8.02 -0.36
N LEU A 761 44.03 -8.40 -1.17
CA LEU A 761 43.65 -7.67 -2.39
C LEU A 761 43.07 -6.29 -2.06
N LYS A 762 43.57 -5.21 -2.69
CA LYS A 762 42.95 -3.86 -2.58
C LYS A 762 41.56 -3.86 -3.22
N HIS A 763 41.44 -4.44 -4.41
CA HIS A 763 40.18 -4.61 -5.13
C HIS A 763 39.88 -6.13 -5.12
N PRO A 764 38.89 -6.62 -4.35
CA PRO A 764 38.68 -8.06 -4.16
C PRO A 764 38.03 -8.74 -5.39
N THR A 765 37.32 -7.97 -6.22
CA THR A 765 36.69 -8.42 -7.46
C THR A 765 36.99 -7.45 -8.61
N MET A 766 36.80 -7.91 -9.83
CA MET A 766 36.96 -7.18 -11.10
C MET A 766 35.81 -7.53 -12.05
N PHE A 767 35.62 -6.77 -13.12
CA PHE A 767 34.52 -6.96 -14.07
C PHE A 767 35.01 -7.34 -15.48
N ALA A 768 34.36 -8.34 -16.09
CA ALA A 768 34.68 -8.80 -17.44
C ALA A 768 33.45 -9.22 -18.25
N TRP A 769 33.57 -9.13 -19.58
CA TRP A 769 32.51 -9.45 -20.54
C TRP A 769 32.47 -10.94 -20.87
N HIS A 770 31.25 -11.46 -21.08
CA HIS A 770 31.01 -12.76 -21.68
C HIS A 770 29.85 -12.68 -22.69
N GLY A 771 30.10 -13.11 -23.92
CA GLY A 771 29.11 -13.23 -24.99
C GLY A 771 28.87 -14.69 -25.35
N SER A 772 27.62 -15.01 -25.71
CA SER A 772 27.15 -16.37 -26.00
C SER A 772 25.87 -16.30 -26.84
N PRO A 773 25.57 -17.31 -27.70
CA PRO A 773 24.34 -17.34 -28.50
C PRO A 773 23.06 -17.29 -27.65
N LEU A 774 21.98 -16.75 -28.23
CA LEU A 774 20.69 -16.52 -27.54
C LEU A 774 20.12 -17.76 -26.82
N ALA A 775 20.24 -18.96 -27.42
CA ALA A 775 19.74 -20.22 -26.84
C ALA A 775 20.45 -20.68 -25.55
N ASN A 776 21.63 -20.14 -25.24
CA ASN A 776 22.35 -20.52 -24.02
C ASN A 776 21.90 -19.66 -22.82
N TRP A 777 21.37 -18.46 -23.04
CA TRP A 777 21.08 -17.55 -21.94
C TRP A 777 19.97 -18.05 -21.02
N HIS A 778 19.04 -18.87 -21.49
CA HIS A 778 18.02 -19.49 -20.63
C HIS A 778 18.65 -20.36 -19.52
N SER A 779 19.75 -21.07 -19.80
CA SER A 779 20.48 -21.83 -18.77
C SER A 779 21.41 -20.91 -17.97
N ILE A 780 22.15 -20.01 -18.62
CA ILE A 780 23.08 -19.09 -17.95
C ILE A 780 22.39 -18.20 -16.91
N ILE A 781 21.18 -17.68 -17.14
CA ILE A 781 20.52 -16.83 -16.13
C ILE A 781 20.00 -17.61 -14.91
N ARG A 782 19.74 -18.93 -15.06
CA ARG A 782 19.16 -19.79 -14.01
C ARG A 782 20.22 -20.53 -13.20
N GLU A 783 21.23 -21.06 -13.89
CA GLU A 783 22.26 -21.94 -13.32
C GLU A 783 23.64 -21.28 -13.27
N SER A 784 23.78 -20.08 -13.86
CA SER A 784 25.05 -19.43 -14.19
C SER A 784 25.88 -20.25 -15.18
N PHE A 785 27.12 -19.82 -15.41
CA PHE A 785 28.00 -20.46 -16.39
C PHE A 785 28.33 -21.91 -16.02
N ASN A 786 28.36 -22.75 -17.04
CA ASN A 786 29.00 -24.06 -17.01
C ASN A 786 29.82 -24.23 -18.31
N PHE A 787 30.75 -25.17 -18.34
CA PHE A 787 31.56 -25.51 -19.52
C PHE A 787 31.44 -26.99 -19.89
N ASN A 788 30.31 -27.62 -19.56
CA ASN A 788 30.07 -29.04 -19.77
C ASN A 788 29.99 -29.40 -21.26
N GLN A 789 29.43 -28.49 -22.06
CA GLN A 789 29.38 -28.59 -23.53
C GLN A 789 30.50 -27.74 -24.16
N ILE A 790 31.06 -28.21 -25.28
CA ILE A 790 32.17 -27.55 -25.99
C ILE A 790 31.66 -27.02 -27.33
N ALA A 791 31.09 -25.82 -27.32
CA ALA A 791 30.62 -25.16 -28.55
C ALA A 791 31.76 -24.53 -29.38
N HIS A 792 32.86 -24.15 -28.73
CA HIS A 792 34.03 -23.52 -29.34
C HIS A 792 35.33 -24.12 -28.79
N GLY A 793 36.41 -24.08 -29.57
CA GLY A 793 37.68 -24.72 -29.23
C GLY A 793 38.36 -24.14 -27.98
N ARG A 794 38.81 -25.02 -27.07
CA ARG A 794 39.48 -24.68 -25.79
C ARG A 794 40.94 -24.26 -25.97
N ALA A 795 41.21 -23.29 -26.85
CA ALA A 795 42.55 -22.88 -27.26
C ALA A 795 43.45 -22.33 -26.13
N TYR A 796 42.85 -21.81 -25.06
CA TYR A 796 43.55 -21.28 -23.87
C TYR A 796 43.21 -22.07 -22.60
N GLY A 797 42.90 -23.37 -22.75
CA GLY A 797 42.59 -24.28 -21.64
C GLY A 797 41.09 -24.47 -21.36
N ASN A 798 40.80 -25.21 -20.30
CA ASN A 798 39.44 -25.60 -19.90
C ASN A 798 38.86 -24.62 -18.88
N GLY A 799 37.67 -24.08 -19.13
CA GLY A 799 36.98 -23.14 -18.25
C GLY A 799 35.99 -22.27 -19.02
N VAL A 800 35.42 -21.28 -18.33
CA VAL A 800 34.57 -20.22 -18.90
C VAL A 800 35.46 -19.07 -19.36
N TYR A 801 35.21 -18.58 -20.58
CA TYR A 801 36.02 -17.56 -21.23
C TYR A 801 35.40 -16.16 -21.02
N PHE A 802 36.21 -15.20 -20.61
CA PHE A 802 35.84 -13.79 -20.45
C PHE A 802 36.87 -12.87 -21.12
N ALA A 803 36.43 -11.69 -21.57
CA ALA A 803 37.30 -10.68 -22.16
C ALA A 803 37.14 -9.32 -21.45
N MET A 804 38.21 -8.53 -21.41
CA MET A 804 38.15 -7.13 -20.94
C MET A 804 37.53 -6.20 -22.00
N ASP A 805 37.48 -6.64 -23.26
CA ASP A 805 36.97 -5.86 -24.38
C ASP A 805 35.60 -6.39 -24.86
N CYS A 806 34.62 -5.50 -24.94
CA CYS A 806 33.24 -5.85 -25.30
C CYS A 806 33.12 -6.45 -26.70
N GLN A 807 33.86 -5.90 -27.68
CA GLN A 807 33.79 -6.34 -29.09
C GLN A 807 34.31 -7.77 -29.26
N THR A 808 35.35 -8.14 -28.51
CA THR A 808 35.86 -9.52 -28.44
C THR A 808 34.76 -10.50 -28.00
N SER A 809 33.98 -10.16 -26.98
CA SER A 809 32.88 -10.99 -26.51
C SER A 809 31.66 -10.97 -27.45
N LEU A 810 31.34 -9.85 -28.12
CA LEU A 810 30.26 -9.77 -29.11
C LEU A 810 30.39 -10.81 -30.24
N GLY A 811 31.63 -11.14 -30.65
CA GLY A 811 31.89 -12.16 -31.66
C GLY A 811 31.34 -13.55 -31.29
N TYR A 812 31.39 -13.89 -30.00
CA TYR A 812 30.89 -15.17 -29.48
C TYR A 812 29.38 -15.20 -29.24
N SER A 813 28.68 -14.05 -29.25
CA SER A 813 27.22 -14.02 -29.18
C SER A 813 26.50 -14.41 -30.48
N GLY A 814 27.25 -14.83 -31.51
CA GLY A 814 26.69 -15.34 -32.77
C GLY A 814 26.50 -14.28 -33.86
N ASN A 815 27.31 -13.22 -33.85
CA ASN A 815 27.24 -12.10 -34.81
C ASN A 815 27.77 -12.46 -36.22
N SER A 816 27.21 -13.50 -36.84
CA SER A 816 27.50 -13.90 -38.22
C SER A 816 26.47 -13.29 -39.18
N TYR A 817 26.95 -12.48 -40.12
CA TYR A 817 26.11 -11.79 -41.12
C TYR A 817 25.33 -12.72 -42.08
N HIS A 818 25.53 -14.04 -41.98
CA HIS A 818 24.90 -15.05 -42.85
C HIS A 818 23.77 -15.87 -42.19
N THR A 819 23.57 -15.80 -40.87
CA THR A 819 22.53 -16.59 -40.17
C THR A 819 21.29 -15.77 -39.86
N LYS A 820 20.46 -15.50 -40.88
CA LYS A 820 19.16 -14.78 -40.76
C LYS A 820 18.04 -15.57 -40.03
N SER A 821 18.38 -16.59 -39.24
CA SER A 821 17.45 -17.62 -38.75
C SER A 821 17.40 -17.80 -37.22
N ASN A 822 18.05 -16.92 -36.45
CA ASN A 822 17.82 -16.80 -35.00
C ASN A 822 16.42 -16.20 -34.75
N GLY A 823 15.38 -17.02 -34.92
CA GLY A 823 14.00 -16.60 -34.75
C GLY A 823 13.70 -16.23 -33.30
N THR A 824 13.41 -14.95 -33.07
CA THR A 824 12.80 -14.42 -31.85
C THR A 824 11.43 -15.05 -31.59
N TRP A 825 10.94 -14.96 -30.36
CA TRP A 825 9.54 -15.23 -30.06
C TRP A 825 8.66 -14.23 -30.84
N PRO A 826 7.68 -14.67 -31.67
CA PRO A 826 7.04 -13.78 -32.64
C PRO A 826 6.29 -12.57 -32.04
N LEU A 827 5.84 -12.69 -30.78
CA LEU A 827 5.11 -11.64 -30.06
C LEU A 827 5.96 -10.92 -29.00
N SER A 828 7.29 -11.05 -29.08
CA SER A 828 8.24 -10.32 -28.23
C SER A 828 8.26 -8.82 -28.56
N GLU A 829 8.02 -8.01 -27.53
CA GLU A 829 8.20 -6.56 -27.59
C GLU A 829 9.67 -6.16 -27.59
N LEU A 830 10.57 -7.02 -27.11
CA LEU A 830 12.01 -6.75 -27.07
C LEU A 830 12.65 -6.79 -28.47
N ASP A 831 12.23 -7.70 -29.34
CA ASP A 831 12.82 -7.97 -30.67
C ASP A 831 14.34 -8.27 -30.55
N MET A 832 14.67 -9.28 -29.74
CA MET A 832 16.05 -9.60 -29.33
C MET A 832 16.92 -10.12 -30.49
N VAL A 833 17.90 -9.33 -30.94
CA VAL A 833 18.88 -9.76 -31.94
C VAL A 833 20.15 -10.33 -31.32
N ASN A 834 20.61 -9.75 -30.20
CA ASN A 834 21.89 -10.09 -29.59
C ASN A 834 21.86 -9.88 -28.06
N ALA A 835 22.69 -10.61 -27.33
CA ALA A 835 22.84 -10.47 -25.88
C ALA A 835 24.29 -10.69 -25.42
N ILE A 836 24.71 -9.95 -24.39
CA ILE A 836 26.04 -10.02 -23.77
C ILE A 836 25.93 -9.71 -22.26
N SER A 837 26.75 -10.35 -21.42
CA SER A 837 26.76 -10.08 -19.97
C SER A 837 28.05 -9.43 -19.48
N LEU A 838 27.90 -8.60 -18.44
CA LEU A 838 28.97 -8.11 -17.60
C LEU A 838 28.95 -8.88 -16.27
N ASN A 839 30.11 -9.41 -15.89
CA ASN A 839 30.23 -10.41 -14.83
C ASN A 839 31.29 -9.97 -13.83
N GLU A 840 30.98 -10.19 -12.56
CA GLU A 840 31.90 -9.99 -11.45
C GLU A 840 32.75 -11.26 -11.28
N LEU A 841 34.07 -11.10 -11.31
CA LEU A 841 35.07 -12.16 -11.12
C LEU A 841 35.92 -11.85 -9.89
N ILE A 842 36.46 -12.87 -9.21
CA ILE A 842 37.48 -12.67 -8.17
C ILE A 842 38.75 -12.09 -8.81
N ASN A 843 39.33 -11.04 -8.22
CA ASN A 843 40.57 -10.44 -8.71
C ASN A 843 41.81 -11.28 -8.29
N ALA A 844 41.91 -12.48 -8.85
CA ALA A 844 43.04 -13.39 -8.68
C ALA A 844 43.52 -13.98 -10.03
N PRO A 845 43.79 -13.15 -11.06
CA PRO A 845 44.07 -13.62 -12.43
C PRO A 845 45.28 -14.56 -12.53
N GLY A 846 46.26 -14.45 -11.62
CA GLY A 846 47.40 -15.39 -11.53
C GLY A 846 47.04 -16.81 -11.05
N LYS A 847 45.77 -17.08 -10.71
CA LYS A 847 45.23 -18.43 -10.47
C LYS A 847 44.31 -18.93 -11.58
N PHE A 848 44.07 -18.14 -12.63
CA PHE A 848 43.21 -18.53 -13.75
C PHE A 848 43.97 -19.47 -14.70
N VAL A 849 43.23 -20.28 -15.47
CA VAL A 849 43.82 -21.21 -16.46
C VAL A 849 44.52 -20.44 -17.59
N SER A 850 44.00 -19.26 -17.91
CA SER A 850 44.75 -18.21 -18.62
C SER A 850 44.28 -16.82 -18.15
N HIS A 851 45.19 -15.85 -18.24
CA HIS A 851 44.89 -14.43 -18.01
C HIS A 851 45.28 -13.53 -19.20
N GLN A 852 45.88 -14.09 -20.27
CA GLN A 852 46.27 -13.39 -21.50
C GLN A 852 46.19 -14.36 -22.70
N PRO A 853 45.61 -13.95 -23.85
CA PRO A 853 44.92 -12.69 -24.13
C PRO A 853 43.49 -12.61 -23.56
N HIS A 854 42.97 -13.72 -23.02
CA HIS A 854 41.63 -13.82 -22.44
C HIS A 854 41.71 -14.40 -21.03
N LEU A 855 40.69 -14.12 -20.20
CA LEU A 855 40.55 -14.68 -18.87
C LEU A 855 39.81 -16.03 -18.99
N VAL A 856 40.41 -17.12 -18.54
CA VAL A 856 39.79 -18.46 -18.56
C VAL A 856 39.69 -18.99 -17.14
N VAL A 857 38.47 -19.08 -16.61
CA VAL A 857 38.18 -19.44 -15.22
C VAL A 857 37.49 -20.80 -15.17
N ASP A 858 38.12 -21.77 -14.51
CA ASP A 858 37.62 -23.13 -14.29
C ASP A 858 36.70 -23.23 -13.07
N ASN A 859 36.95 -22.46 -12.01
CA ASN A 859 36.13 -22.45 -10.81
C ASN A 859 34.82 -21.66 -11.02
N LEU A 860 33.71 -22.38 -11.17
CA LEU A 860 32.37 -21.81 -11.37
C LEU A 860 31.89 -20.91 -10.22
N ASP A 861 32.42 -21.06 -9.01
CA ASP A 861 32.07 -20.22 -7.86
C ASP A 861 32.94 -18.94 -7.76
N TRP A 862 33.84 -18.69 -8.71
CA TRP A 862 34.64 -17.45 -8.79
C TRP A 862 34.08 -16.41 -9.77
N MET A 863 32.88 -16.65 -10.31
CA MET A 863 32.22 -15.81 -11.30
C MET A 863 30.72 -15.65 -11.02
N GLN A 864 30.19 -14.44 -11.13
CA GLN A 864 28.76 -14.15 -10.99
C GLN A 864 28.30 -13.06 -11.96
N THR A 865 27.19 -13.29 -12.67
CA THR A 865 26.58 -12.32 -13.58
C THR A 865 25.97 -11.15 -12.80
N ARG A 866 26.21 -9.91 -13.26
CA ARG A 866 25.62 -8.69 -12.66
C ARG A 866 24.74 -7.90 -13.63
N TYR A 867 25.05 -7.88 -14.92
CA TYR A 867 24.21 -7.26 -15.94
C TYR A 867 24.10 -8.13 -17.18
N LEU A 868 22.93 -8.12 -17.81
CA LEU A 868 22.68 -8.61 -19.16
C LEU A 868 22.23 -7.44 -20.04
N PHE A 869 22.91 -7.26 -21.17
CA PHE A 869 22.64 -6.23 -22.15
C PHE A 869 21.99 -6.89 -23.38
N VAL A 870 20.90 -6.30 -23.87
CA VAL A 870 20.11 -6.84 -24.98
C VAL A 870 20.03 -5.81 -26.12
N GLN A 871 20.36 -6.25 -27.33
CA GLN A 871 20.27 -5.46 -28.55
C GLN A 871 18.94 -5.73 -29.25
N ARG A 872 18.21 -4.67 -29.62
CA ARG A 872 16.93 -4.76 -30.32
C ARG A 872 17.12 -4.76 -31.84
N GLY A 873 16.22 -5.43 -32.56
CA GLY A 873 16.14 -5.38 -34.01
C GLY A 873 15.51 -4.08 -34.51
N THR A 874 16.32 -3.19 -35.09
CA THR A 874 15.83 -2.00 -35.79
C THR A 874 15.08 -2.39 -37.07
N GLY A 875 13.78 -2.11 -37.11
CA GLY A 875 13.01 -2.07 -38.36
C GLY A 875 13.21 -0.76 -39.14
N ASP A 876 13.73 0.26 -38.47
CA ASP A 876 14.09 1.56 -39.04
C ASP A 876 15.60 1.79 -38.88
N HIS A 877 16.30 1.91 -40.01
CA HIS A 877 17.73 2.24 -40.07
C HIS A 877 17.99 3.74 -40.37
N GLY A 878 16.95 4.56 -40.52
CA GLY A 878 17.07 5.98 -40.89
C GLY A 878 17.27 6.93 -39.70
N SER A 879 16.58 6.69 -38.58
CA SER A 879 16.51 7.66 -37.46
C SER A 879 17.79 7.76 -36.61
N VAL A 880 18.42 6.63 -36.29
CA VAL A 880 19.53 6.58 -35.30
C VAL A 880 20.78 7.35 -35.75
N MET A 881 20.99 7.55 -37.06
CA MET A 881 22.19 8.25 -37.57
C MET A 881 22.20 9.77 -37.33
N TYR A 882 21.06 10.38 -36.96
CA TYR A 882 20.98 11.81 -36.65
C TYR A 882 21.10 12.14 -35.15
N GLU A 883 20.78 11.22 -34.24
CA GLU A 883 21.02 11.43 -32.79
C GLU A 883 22.49 11.16 -32.40
N THR A 884 23.20 10.32 -33.16
CA THR A 884 24.61 9.95 -32.88
C THR A 884 25.63 11.09 -32.90
N GLN A 885 25.27 12.31 -33.32
CA GLN A 885 26.14 13.49 -33.23
C GLN A 885 25.93 14.35 -31.96
N ASN A 886 24.82 14.17 -31.23
CA ASN A 886 24.52 14.91 -30.01
C ASN A 886 24.69 14.08 -28.71
N ALA A 887 25.00 12.80 -28.80
CA ALA A 887 25.25 11.91 -27.67
C ALA A 887 26.65 12.12 -27.01
N SER A 888 27.02 13.37 -26.74
CA SER A 888 28.24 13.72 -26.03
C SER A 888 28.08 13.54 -24.51
N THR A 889 28.75 12.51 -23.97
CA THR A 889 28.84 12.22 -22.52
C THR A 889 27.50 12.07 -21.78
N GLU A 890 26.87 10.90 -21.92
CA GLU A 890 25.96 10.38 -20.88
C GLU A 890 26.74 10.14 -19.58
N SER A 891 26.70 11.08 -18.63
CA SER A 891 27.32 10.92 -17.31
C SER A 891 26.42 10.13 -16.36
N VAL A 892 26.96 9.07 -15.76
CA VAL A 892 26.35 8.43 -14.57
C VAL A 892 26.35 9.46 -13.44
N LEU A 893 25.21 9.65 -12.76
CA LEU A 893 25.03 10.65 -11.69
C LEU A 893 25.28 10.11 -10.28
N GLY A 894 25.47 8.80 -10.11
CA GLY A 894 25.80 8.12 -8.85
C GLY A 894 27.27 7.73 -8.72
N GLU A 895 27.64 7.19 -7.54
CA GLU A 895 28.99 6.69 -7.27
C GLU A 895 29.36 5.50 -8.18
N VAL A 896 30.61 5.46 -8.63
CA VAL A 896 31.17 4.43 -9.53
C VAL A 896 32.15 3.54 -8.75
N VAL A 897 32.17 2.23 -9.06
CA VAL A 897 33.08 1.27 -8.41
C VAL A 897 34.56 1.63 -8.69
N ASP A 898 35.39 1.71 -7.64
CA ASP A 898 36.86 1.80 -7.76
C ASP A 898 37.42 0.48 -8.31
N GLN A 899 37.72 0.48 -9.61
CA GLN A 899 38.14 -0.70 -10.38
C GLN A 899 39.67 -0.84 -10.46
N ASP A 900 40.13 -2.07 -10.64
CA ASP A 900 41.55 -2.35 -10.85
C ASP A 900 42.04 -1.66 -12.15
N PRO A 901 43.07 -0.79 -12.09
CA PRO A 901 43.56 -0.06 -13.26
C PRO A 901 44.16 -0.95 -14.37
N ILE A 902 44.54 -2.19 -14.05
CA ILE A 902 45.04 -3.18 -15.01
C ILE A 902 43.87 -3.96 -15.62
N TYR A 903 42.86 -4.28 -14.80
CA TYR A 903 41.70 -5.10 -15.18
C TYR A 903 40.38 -4.28 -15.19
N THR A 904 40.38 -3.19 -15.94
CA THR A 904 39.16 -2.38 -16.23
C THR A 904 38.54 -2.83 -17.57
N PRO A 905 37.25 -3.18 -17.65
CA PRO A 905 36.58 -3.52 -18.90
C PRO A 905 36.28 -2.28 -19.77
N LYS A 906 36.26 -2.48 -21.09
CA LYS A 906 35.98 -1.46 -22.11
C LYS A 906 34.63 -1.72 -22.77
N GLY A 907 33.85 -0.66 -23.01
CA GLY A 907 32.60 -0.74 -23.75
C GLY A 907 32.80 -0.77 -25.28
N PRO A 908 31.71 -0.73 -26.06
CA PRO A 908 31.73 -0.51 -27.50
C PRO A 908 32.60 0.69 -27.89
N ASN A 909 33.27 0.60 -29.04
CA ASN A 909 34.26 1.58 -29.50
C ASN A 909 35.41 1.83 -28.50
N HIS A 910 35.72 0.85 -27.65
CA HIS A 910 36.71 0.92 -26.57
C HIS A 910 36.48 2.05 -25.55
N SER A 911 35.22 2.47 -25.34
CA SER A 911 34.85 3.45 -24.31
C SER A 911 35.22 2.99 -22.90
N ARG A 912 35.43 3.93 -21.96
CA ARG A 912 35.53 3.61 -20.53
C ARG A 912 34.13 3.29 -20.00
N LEU A 913 33.99 2.15 -19.33
CA LEU A 913 32.74 1.69 -18.75
C LEU A 913 32.53 2.29 -17.34
N ALA A 914 31.43 3.00 -17.13
CA ALA A 914 31.06 3.54 -15.83
C ALA A 914 30.12 2.55 -15.12
N ILE A 915 30.68 1.73 -14.22
CA ILE A 915 29.93 0.73 -13.45
C ILE A 915 29.49 1.36 -12.12
N PRO A 916 28.18 1.57 -11.87
CA PRO A 916 27.70 2.18 -10.64
C PRO A 916 27.94 1.27 -9.42
N ILE A 917 28.09 1.84 -8.22
CA ILE A 917 28.31 1.09 -6.98
C ILE A 917 27.16 0.13 -6.64
N THR A 918 25.98 0.39 -7.20
CA THR A 918 24.79 -0.48 -7.11
C THR A 918 24.95 -1.79 -7.90
N ALA A 919 26.00 -1.95 -8.71
CA ALA A 919 26.42 -3.22 -9.31
C ALA A 919 26.94 -4.24 -8.28
N LEU A 920 27.35 -3.78 -7.10
CA LEU A 920 27.75 -4.61 -5.97
C LEU A 920 26.59 -4.74 -4.98
N PRO A 921 26.32 -5.94 -4.42
CA PRO A 921 25.33 -6.12 -3.35
C PRO A 921 25.63 -5.23 -2.14
N GLY A 922 24.60 -4.71 -1.47
CA GLY A 922 24.72 -3.69 -0.41
C GLY A 922 25.85 -3.93 0.60
N ALA A 923 25.94 -5.14 1.16
CA ALA A 923 26.94 -5.54 2.16
C ALA A 923 28.43 -5.55 1.67
N ARG A 924 28.71 -5.12 0.43
CA ARG A 924 30.08 -4.94 -0.11
C ARG A 924 30.37 -3.51 -0.61
N ARG A 925 29.46 -2.55 -0.39
CA ARG A 925 29.65 -1.13 -0.72
C ARG A 925 30.47 -0.42 0.35
N GLN A 926 31.72 -0.07 0.04
CA GLN A 926 32.62 0.62 1.00
C GLN A 926 32.52 2.14 0.82
N THR A 927 31.55 2.79 1.47
CA THR A 927 31.42 4.25 1.46
C THR A 927 32.40 4.93 2.44
N SER A 928 33.31 5.75 1.91
CA SER A 928 34.33 6.45 2.69
C SER A 928 33.85 7.81 3.23
N HIS A 929 32.68 7.83 3.88
CA HIS A 929 32.12 9.06 4.45
C HIS A 929 32.55 9.30 5.90
N SER A 930 33.38 10.33 6.11
CA SER A 930 33.67 10.89 7.43
C SER A 930 32.59 11.86 7.88
N VAL A 931 31.43 11.35 8.29
CA VAL A 931 30.41 12.16 8.98
C VAL A 931 30.97 12.65 10.32
N HIS A 932 30.57 13.86 10.74
CA HIS A 932 31.15 14.56 11.88
C HIS A 932 30.94 13.83 13.23
N LYS A 933 31.81 14.14 14.20
CA LYS A 933 31.78 13.59 15.57
C LYS A 933 30.41 13.80 16.21
N GLY A 934 29.70 12.72 16.53
CA GLY A 934 28.41 12.76 17.24
C GLY A 934 28.09 11.48 18.00
N TYR A 935 28.01 10.34 17.30
CA TYR A 935 27.48 9.10 17.85
C TYR A 935 28.48 7.93 17.91
N LYS A 936 28.29 7.02 18.88
CA LYS A 936 29.18 5.87 19.14
C LYS A 936 28.97 4.78 18.09
N LYS A 937 29.97 4.55 17.22
CA LYS A 937 30.01 3.35 16.37
C LYS A 937 30.10 2.08 17.22
N VAL A 938 29.03 1.28 17.22
CA VAL A 938 29.13 -0.17 17.48
C VAL A 938 29.74 -0.82 16.23
N LYS A 939 30.66 -1.77 16.41
CA LYS A 939 31.12 -2.63 15.31
C LYS A 939 30.13 -3.77 15.14
N VAL A 940 29.56 -3.91 13.95
CA VAL A 940 28.72 -5.05 13.55
C VAL A 940 29.51 -5.88 12.53
N ASP A 941 29.38 -7.21 12.57
CA ASP A 941 30.10 -8.14 11.71
C ASP A 941 29.13 -9.10 11.00
N GLY A 942 28.68 -8.70 9.81
CA GLY A 942 28.15 -9.61 8.80
C GLY A 942 26.64 -9.81 8.68
N THR A 943 26.15 -9.63 7.44
CA THR A 943 25.08 -10.41 6.80
C THR A 943 23.62 -10.20 7.27
N VAL A 944 23.12 -8.99 7.02
CA VAL A 944 21.96 -8.78 6.12
C VAL A 944 22.38 -7.71 5.08
N LEU A 945 21.68 -7.59 3.95
CA LEU A 945 21.88 -6.52 2.98
C LEU A 945 21.51 -5.16 3.57
N ASP A 946 22.50 -4.42 4.08
CA ASP A 946 22.51 -2.96 4.28
C ASP A 946 21.14 -2.37 4.73
N PRO A 947 20.65 -2.74 5.93
CA PRO A 947 19.38 -2.25 6.43
C PRO A 947 19.44 -0.74 6.66
N ILE A 948 18.41 -0.03 6.21
CA ILE A 948 18.32 1.42 6.37
C ILE A 948 18.31 1.75 7.86
N MET A 949 19.13 2.72 8.28
CA MET A 949 19.06 3.24 9.64
C MET A 949 17.68 3.88 9.85
N VAL A 950 16.86 3.26 10.70
CA VAL A 950 15.55 3.79 11.07
C VAL A 950 15.79 5.08 11.85
N ASP A 951 15.36 6.20 11.27
CA ASP A 951 15.40 7.52 11.89
C ASP A 951 14.06 7.74 12.61
N ASP A 952 14.10 7.83 13.94
CA ASP A 952 12.87 7.93 14.76
C ASP A 952 12.15 9.28 14.59
N ASP A 953 12.82 10.31 14.04
CA ASP A 953 12.31 11.68 13.85
C ASP A 953 11.42 11.86 12.59
N ASP A 954 11.33 10.86 11.67
CA ASP A 954 10.62 10.99 10.37
C ASP A 954 9.07 10.96 10.45
N ASP A 955 8.47 10.92 11.65
CA ASP A 955 7.01 10.97 11.80
C ASP A 955 6.41 12.35 11.42
N HIS A 956 7.22 13.40 11.31
CA HIS A 956 6.82 14.71 10.78
C HIS A 956 6.34 14.68 9.31
N MET A 957 6.69 13.65 8.53
CA MET A 957 6.22 13.45 7.16
C MET A 957 4.94 12.59 7.07
N SER A 958 4.36 12.18 8.20
CA SER A 958 3.23 11.25 8.23
C SER A 958 1.86 11.94 8.29
N ILE A 959 0.86 11.36 7.59
CA ILE A 959 -0.52 11.87 7.55
C ILE A 959 -1.12 11.84 8.96
N THR A 960 -1.81 12.89 9.41
CA THR A 960 -2.55 12.87 10.69
C THR A 960 -3.61 11.77 10.69
N SER A 961 -3.78 11.06 11.81
CA SER A 961 -4.92 10.14 11.97
C SER A 961 -6.23 10.91 12.07
N ASP A 962 -7.30 10.35 11.51
CA ASP A 962 -8.66 10.88 11.54
C ASP A 962 -9.14 11.08 12.99
N GLU A 963 -9.94 12.13 13.25
CA GLU A 963 -10.44 12.42 14.60
C GLU A 963 -11.30 11.26 15.16
N GLU A 964 -12.08 10.59 14.31
CA GLU A 964 -12.85 9.39 14.66
C GLU A 964 -11.96 8.22 15.15
N ASP A 965 -10.84 7.99 14.46
CA ASP A 965 -9.89 6.92 14.83
C ASP A 965 -9.10 7.28 16.10
N ILE A 966 -8.91 8.57 16.38
CA ILE A 966 -8.36 9.06 17.64
C ILE A 966 -9.37 8.85 18.77
N MET A 967 -10.66 9.18 18.56
CA MET A 967 -11.73 9.01 19.55
C MET A 967 -11.95 7.55 19.94
N LEU A 968 -11.79 6.60 19.01
CA LEU A 968 -11.83 5.16 19.30
C LEU A 968 -10.77 4.72 20.34
N LEU A 969 -9.67 5.47 20.48
CA LEU A 969 -8.55 5.16 21.38
C LEU A 969 -8.62 5.90 22.72
N VAL A 970 -9.54 6.83 22.90
CA VAL A 970 -9.75 7.55 24.17
C VAL A 970 -10.47 6.61 25.14
N PRO A 971 -9.94 6.35 26.36
CA PRO A 971 -10.66 5.59 27.38
C PRO A 971 -12.02 6.22 27.68
N GLU A 972 -13.05 5.40 27.85
CA GLU A 972 -14.37 5.91 28.22
C GLU A 972 -14.31 6.47 29.65
N PRO A 973 -14.81 7.69 29.92
CA PRO A 973 -14.71 8.28 31.25
C PRO A 973 -15.48 7.44 32.27
N ASP A 974 -14.86 7.14 33.42
CA ASP A 974 -15.50 6.35 34.48
C ASP A 974 -16.72 7.06 35.05
N THR A 975 -17.90 6.64 34.63
CA THR A 975 -19.19 7.09 35.18
C THR A 975 -19.40 6.66 36.64
N ASP A 976 -18.57 5.74 37.17
CA ASP A 976 -18.57 5.35 38.59
C ASP A 976 -17.93 6.39 39.53
N LYS A 977 -17.45 7.52 39.01
CA LYS A 977 -16.75 8.56 39.79
C LYS A 977 -17.66 9.39 40.72
N GLU A 978 -18.96 9.13 40.79
CA GLU A 978 -19.86 9.75 41.78
C GLU A 978 -19.62 9.30 43.24
N ASN A 979 -18.77 8.29 43.50
CA ASN A 979 -18.39 7.90 44.88
C ASN A 979 -16.87 7.82 45.15
N VAL A 980 -16.05 8.54 44.36
CA VAL A 980 -14.64 8.76 44.70
C VAL A 980 -14.52 10.07 45.49
N LYS A 981 -13.92 10.01 46.69
CA LYS A 981 -13.66 11.22 47.50
C LYS A 981 -12.82 12.22 46.67
N PRO A 982 -13.18 13.52 46.62
CA PRO A 982 -12.42 14.50 45.86
C PRO A 982 -10.98 14.57 46.39
N GLN A 983 -10.01 14.36 45.50
CA GLN A 983 -8.58 14.44 45.85
C GLN A 983 -8.09 15.90 45.96
N THR A 984 -8.93 16.87 45.59
CA THR A 984 -8.68 18.31 45.66
C THR A 984 -9.70 19.01 46.54
N ASP A 985 -9.23 20.05 47.24
CA ASP A 985 -10.05 21.05 47.94
C ASP A 985 -10.60 22.13 46.97
N PHE A 986 -10.03 22.26 45.77
CA PHE A 986 -10.58 23.07 44.69
C PHE A 986 -11.92 22.52 44.16
N VAL A 987 -12.85 23.43 43.86
CA VAL A 987 -14.14 23.15 43.21
C VAL A 987 -14.36 24.20 42.12
N PRO A 988 -14.49 23.80 40.84
CA PRO A 988 -14.75 24.70 39.72
C PRO A 988 -15.96 25.63 39.92
N GLY A 989 -15.93 26.80 39.28
CA GLY A 989 -17.06 27.74 39.22
C GLY A 989 -17.39 28.48 40.53
N LYS A 990 -16.56 28.38 41.57
CA LYS A 990 -16.75 29.11 42.85
C LYS A 990 -16.16 30.52 42.91
N LEU A 991 -15.50 30.98 41.85
CA LEU A 991 -14.86 32.28 41.80
C LEU A 991 -15.89 33.40 41.53
N ASP A 992 -16.00 34.38 42.43
CA ASP A 992 -16.94 35.49 42.27
C ASP A 992 -16.51 36.43 41.13
N ARG A 993 -17.16 36.23 39.97
CA ARG A 993 -16.95 36.98 38.71
C ARG A 993 -17.01 38.50 38.90
N MET A 994 -17.88 38.99 39.79
CA MET A 994 -18.10 40.43 40.02
C MET A 994 -16.95 41.12 40.75
N THR A 995 -16.03 40.35 41.35
CA THR A 995 -14.88 40.88 42.09
C THR A 995 -13.60 41.02 41.26
N LEU A 996 -13.65 40.75 39.95
CA LEU A 996 -12.48 40.67 39.08
C LEU A 996 -12.41 41.84 38.08
N PRO A 997 -11.21 42.32 37.71
CA PRO A 997 -11.03 43.47 36.81
C PRO A 997 -11.23 43.10 35.33
N MET A 998 -12.48 42.93 34.91
CA MET A 998 -12.84 42.66 33.51
C MET A 998 -12.55 43.85 32.59
N LEU A 999 -12.10 43.55 31.37
CA LEU A 999 -11.89 44.51 30.29
C LEU A 999 -13.02 44.46 29.28
N LYS A 1000 -13.44 45.62 28.76
CA LYS A 1000 -14.17 45.68 27.49
C LYS A 1000 -13.31 45.09 26.35
N PRO A 1001 -13.92 44.49 25.32
CA PRO A 1001 -13.22 44.10 24.10
C PRO A 1001 -12.47 45.29 23.46
N PRO A 1002 -11.32 45.05 22.79
CA PRO A 1002 -10.54 46.12 22.16
C PRO A 1002 -11.28 46.71 20.93
N GLU A 1003 -11.63 48.00 21.01
CA GLU A 1003 -12.35 48.71 19.95
C GLU A 1003 -11.46 49.05 18.73
N GLY A 1004 -12.00 48.90 17.53
CA GLY A 1004 -11.38 49.34 16.27
C GLY A 1004 -10.13 48.54 15.84
N SER A 1005 -9.13 49.21 15.28
CA SER A 1005 -7.90 48.61 14.71
C SER A 1005 -6.94 47.98 15.74
N ALA A 1006 -7.41 47.76 16.96
CA ALA A 1006 -6.69 47.10 18.04
C ALA A 1006 -6.89 45.56 18.07
N ALA A 1007 -7.83 45.01 17.30
CA ALA A 1007 -7.97 43.56 17.11
C ALA A 1007 -7.44 43.14 15.74
N SER A 1008 -6.48 42.21 15.69
CA SER A 1008 -6.03 41.62 14.43
C SER A 1008 -6.82 40.35 14.14
N ILE A 1009 -7.31 40.19 12.90
CA ILE A 1009 -8.04 38.97 12.46
C ILE A 1009 -7.17 37.72 12.68
N SER A 1010 -5.85 37.81 12.43
CA SER A 1010 -4.91 36.71 12.66
C SER A 1010 -4.75 36.36 14.15
N ALA A 1011 -4.71 37.36 15.02
CA ALA A 1011 -4.63 37.16 16.47
C ALA A 1011 -5.92 36.54 17.00
N SER A 1012 -7.09 37.07 16.62
CA SER A 1012 -8.40 36.53 16.99
C SER A 1012 -8.58 35.08 16.56
N LYS A 1013 -8.23 34.73 15.30
CA LYS A 1013 -8.32 33.35 14.79
C LYS A 1013 -7.39 32.40 15.55
N ARG A 1014 -6.17 32.81 15.87
CA ARG A 1014 -5.23 32.01 16.68
C ARG A 1014 -5.71 31.85 18.13
N LEU A 1015 -6.24 32.90 18.75
CA LEU A 1015 -6.78 32.86 20.11
C LEU A 1015 -7.99 31.91 20.22
N GLN A 1016 -8.89 31.91 19.24
CA GLN A 1016 -10.00 30.93 19.18
C GLN A 1016 -9.48 29.48 19.10
N GLN A 1017 -8.44 29.22 18.30
CA GLN A 1017 -7.83 27.90 18.17
C GLN A 1017 -7.12 27.47 19.46
N ASP A 1018 -6.33 28.35 20.08
CA ASP A 1018 -5.66 28.07 21.36
C ASP A 1018 -6.69 27.84 22.48
N PHE A 1019 -7.77 28.63 22.52
CA PHE A 1019 -8.84 28.50 23.52
C PHE A 1019 -9.61 27.17 23.37
N LYS A 1020 -9.99 26.78 22.15
CA LYS A 1020 -10.63 25.47 21.87
C LYS A 1020 -9.71 24.31 22.29
N SER A 1021 -8.40 24.42 22.03
CA SER A 1021 -7.42 23.42 22.43
C SER A 1021 -7.33 23.28 23.97
N VAL A 1022 -7.21 24.41 24.68
CA VAL A 1022 -7.13 24.46 26.14
C VAL A 1022 -8.41 23.92 26.79
N LEU A 1023 -9.61 24.30 26.32
CA LEU A 1023 -10.87 23.72 26.83
C LEU A 1023 -10.99 22.21 26.55
N SER A 1024 -10.52 21.72 25.40
CA SER A 1024 -10.53 20.29 25.08
C SER A 1024 -9.66 19.47 26.04
N ILE A 1025 -8.53 20.03 26.49
CA ILE A 1025 -7.65 19.41 27.48
C ILE A 1025 -8.31 19.45 28.88
N GLN A 1026 -8.87 20.60 29.26
CA GLN A 1026 -9.58 20.77 30.54
C GLN A 1026 -10.75 19.79 30.73
N ASN A 1027 -11.47 19.48 29.65
CA ASN A 1027 -12.59 18.54 29.68
C ASN A 1027 -12.16 17.05 29.64
N ARG A 1028 -10.87 16.77 29.41
CA ARG A 1028 -10.31 15.42 29.32
C ARG A 1028 -9.54 15.01 30.57
N GLU A 1029 -8.72 15.92 31.11
CA GLU A 1029 -7.84 15.63 32.24
C GLU A 1029 -8.51 15.91 33.61
N PRO A 1030 -8.30 15.07 34.64
CA PRO A 1030 -8.91 15.29 35.95
C PRO A 1030 -8.21 16.44 36.70
N ALA A 1031 -9.00 17.31 37.33
CA ALA A 1031 -8.54 18.57 37.97
C ALA A 1031 -7.34 18.42 38.96
N HIS A 1032 -7.18 17.26 39.61
CA HIS A 1032 -6.04 17.00 40.50
C HIS A 1032 -4.68 16.92 39.77
N GLU A 1033 -4.66 16.40 38.54
CA GLU A 1033 -3.45 16.29 37.72
C GLU A 1033 -3.21 17.58 36.93
N LEU A 1034 -4.26 18.11 36.30
CA LEU A 1034 -4.25 19.32 35.49
C LEU A 1034 -3.74 20.55 36.26
N GLY A 1035 -4.32 20.79 37.46
CA GLY A 1035 -3.95 21.88 38.37
C GLY A 1035 -4.08 23.30 37.82
N TRP A 1036 -4.85 23.47 36.73
CA TRP A 1036 -5.31 24.75 36.25
C TRP A 1036 -6.76 24.64 35.76
N TYR A 1037 -7.53 25.72 35.88
CA TYR A 1037 -8.92 25.78 35.44
C TYR A 1037 -9.26 27.15 34.83
N ILE A 1038 -10.10 27.14 33.80
CA ILE A 1038 -10.64 28.30 33.08
C ILE A 1038 -12.16 28.16 33.03
N ASP A 1039 -12.86 29.18 33.51
CA ASP A 1039 -14.32 29.29 33.45
C ASP A 1039 -14.77 29.64 32.01
N PRO A 1040 -15.51 28.75 31.30
CA PRO A 1040 -15.96 29.03 29.94
C PRO A 1040 -17.06 30.10 29.88
N GLU A 1041 -17.93 30.17 30.89
CA GLU A 1041 -19.04 31.12 30.93
C GLU A 1041 -18.52 32.56 31.07
N LEU A 1042 -17.44 32.74 31.84
CA LEU A 1042 -16.76 34.03 31.99
C LEU A 1042 -16.31 34.64 30.63
N MET A 1043 -15.91 33.80 29.66
CA MET A 1043 -15.57 34.26 28.31
C MET A 1043 -16.81 34.63 27.49
N MET A 1044 -17.94 33.92 27.70
CA MET A 1044 -19.21 34.22 27.04
C MET A 1044 -19.86 35.50 27.58
N GLU A 1045 -19.79 35.74 28.89
CA GLU A 1045 -20.28 36.97 29.54
C GLU A 1045 -19.48 38.22 29.14
N THR A 1046 -18.15 38.10 28.99
CA THR A 1046 -17.26 39.24 28.71
C THR A 1046 -17.07 39.51 27.21
N ASN A 1047 -17.33 38.53 26.35
CA ASN A 1047 -17.09 38.58 24.90
C ASN A 1047 -15.67 39.04 24.51
N ASN A 1048 -14.67 38.75 25.36
CA ASN A 1048 -13.32 39.32 25.24
C ASN A 1048 -12.21 38.25 25.18
N LEU A 1049 -12.01 37.68 23.99
CA LEU A 1049 -10.97 36.69 23.72
C LEU A 1049 -9.52 37.15 24.02
N TYR A 1050 -9.29 38.43 24.28
CA TYR A 1050 -7.96 39.01 24.56
C TYR A 1050 -7.61 39.10 26.06
N GLN A 1051 -8.52 38.70 26.98
CA GLN A 1051 -8.26 38.59 28.42
C GLN A 1051 -8.78 37.24 28.94
N TRP A 1052 -7.89 36.34 29.37
CA TRP A 1052 -8.31 35.08 30.01
C TRP A 1052 -8.01 35.13 31.51
N ILE A 1053 -8.94 34.62 32.33
CA ILE A 1053 -8.74 34.40 33.76
C ILE A 1053 -8.50 32.91 33.99
N VAL A 1054 -7.49 32.56 34.78
CA VAL A 1054 -7.08 31.18 35.03
C VAL A 1054 -6.83 30.96 36.51
N GLU A 1055 -7.43 29.92 37.08
CA GLU A 1055 -7.19 29.49 38.46
C GLU A 1055 -6.14 28.37 38.47
N LEU A 1056 -4.96 28.61 39.07
CA LEU A 1056 -4.02 27.53 39.39
C LEU A 1056 -4.38 26.90 40.75
N HIS A 1057 -4.43 25.58 40.80
CA HIS A 1057 -4.78 24.79 41.97
C HIS A 1057 -4.01 23.46 41.97
N SER A 1058 -4.36 22.53 42.88
CA SER A 1058 -3.72 21.21 42.96
C SER A 1058 -2.18 21.28 43.06
N PHE A 1059 -1.66 22.18 43.89
CA PHE A 1059 -0.21 22.25 44.17
C PHE A 1059 0.23 21.09 45.07
N GLU A 1060 1.46 20.63 44.85
CA GLU A 1060 2.08 19.52 45.58
C GLU A 1060 1.99 19.71 47.11
N PRO A 1061 1.48 18.72 47.89
CA PRO A 1061 1.23 18.89 49.33
C PRO A 1061 2.46 19.24 50.17
N HIS A 1062 3.65 18.93 49.67
CA HIS A 1062 4.91 19.15 50.36
C HIS A 1062 5.44 20.60 50.21
N LEU A 1063 4.91 21.40 49.28
CA LEU A 1063 5.40 22.76 49.02
C LEU A 1063 4.98 23.76 50.11
N PRO A 1064 5.85 24.72 50.48
CA PRO A 1064 5.50 25.82 51.39
C PRO A 1064 4.32 26.68 50.91
N LEU A 1065 4.15 26.82 49.60
CA LEU A 1065 3.00 27.51 48.99
C LEU A 1065 1.68 26.82 49.34
N THR A 1066 1.62 25.49 49.20
CA THR A 1066 0.43 24.69 49.53
C THR A 1066 0.11 24.73 51.03
N GLN A 1067 1.14 24.81 51.87
CA GLN A 1067 0.98 24.99 53.32
C GLN A 1067 0.41 26.37 53.66
N ASP A 1068 0.93 27.45 53.06
CA ASP A 1068 0.39 28.81 53.23
C ASP A 1068 -1.06 28.92 52.73
N MET A 1069 -1.36 28.33 51.56
CA MET A 1069 -2.70 28.26 50.98
C MET A 1069 -3.69 27.60 51.94
N LYS A 1070 -3.35 26.41 52.48
CA LYS A 1070 -4.21 25.68 53.44
C LYS A 1070 -4.33 26.39 54.79
N ALA A 1071 -3.26 27.02 55.27
CA ALA A 1071 -3.30 27.82 56.50
C ALA A 1071 -4.16 29.08 56.40
N GLN A 1072 -4.37 29.62 55.20
CA GLN A 1072 -5.20 30.81 54.96
C GLN A 1072 -6.58 30.49 54.36
N GLY A 1073 -6.88 29.22 54.04
CA GLY A 1073 -8.15 28.82 53.43
C GLY A 1073 -8.30 29.26 51.98
N ILE A 1074 -7.23 29.14 51.19
CA ILE A 1074 -7.14 29.58 49.80
C ILE A 1074 -6.98 28.34 48.91
N ASN A 1075 -7.94 28.08 48.02
CA ASN A 1075 -7.98 26.84 47.24
C ASN A 1075 -7.39 27.00 45.82
N SER A 1076 -7.21 28.24 45.35
CA SER A 1076 -6.67 28.58 44.03
C SER A 1076 -5.86 29.89 44.07
N ILE A 1077 -4.99 30.07 43.08
CA ILE A 1077 -4.31 31.33 42.76
C ILE A 1077 -4.89 31.81 41.43
N VAL A 1078 -5.47 33.02 41.41
CA VAL A 1078 -6.12 33.57 40.22
C VAL A 1078 -5.11 34.40 39.43
N LEU A 1079 -4.95 34.07 38.15
CA LEU A 1079 -4.13 34.80 37.19
C LEU A 1079 -4.96 35.42 36.09
N GLU A 1080 -4.36 36.40 35.43
CA GLU A 1080 -4.84 37.04 34.21
C GLU A 1080 -3.77 36.89 33.11
N LEU A 1081 -4.19 36.43 31.94
CA LEU A 1081 -3.42 36.46 30.70
C LEU A 1081 -4.02 37.55 29.80
N ARG A 1082 -3.25 38.57 29.44
CA ARG A 1082 -3.63 39.58 28.43
C ARG A 1082 -2.88 39.35 27.14
N PHE A 1083 -3.61 39.30 26.03
CA PHE A 1083 -3.07 39.14 24.69
C PHE A 1083 -2.99 40.49 23.97
N SER A 1084 -1.95 40.67 23.17
CA SER A 1084 -1.81 41.85 22.30
C SER A 1084 -2.36 41.57 20.91
N LYS A 1085 -2.64 42.63 20.14
CA LYS A 1085 -3.01 42.54 18.71
C LYS A 1085 -1.97 41.79 17.86
N ASP A 1086 -0.73 41.73 18.34
CA ASP A 1086 0.44 41.13 17.67
C ASP A 1086 0.69 39.69 18.17
N TYR A 1087 -0.22 39.10 18.94
CA TYR A 1087 -0.22 37.66 19.26
C TYR A 1087 -0.48 36.83 17.98
N PRO A 1088 0.21 35.69 17.74
CA PRO A 1088 1.15 34.99 18.61
C PRO A 1088 2.61 35.45 18.50
N ILE A 1089 2.94 36.51 17.75
CA ILE A 1089 4.32 36.98 17.57
C ILE A 1089 4.86 37.55 18.89
N SER A 1090 4.05 38.32 19.61
CA SER A 1090 4.34 38.80 20.97
C SER A 1090 3.76 37.85 22.05
N PRO A 1091 4.44 37.69 23.21
CA PRO A 1091 3.95 36.86 24.31
C PRO A 1091 2.67 37.40 24.96
N PRO A 1092 1.88 36.53 25.63
CA PRO A 1092 0.86 36.96 26.57
C PRO A 1092 1.51 37.64 27.78
N PHE A 1093 0.92 38.74 28.26
CA PHE A 1093 1.27 39.31 29.55
C PHE A 1093 0.55 38.56 30.66
N VAL A 1094 1.30 37.91 31.56
CA VAL A 1094 0.75 37.07 32.63
C VAL A 1094 1.04 37.68 34.00
N ARG A 1095 -0.01 37.82 34.82
CA ARG A 1095 0.09 38.27 36.21
C ARG A 1095 -0.83 37.49 37.14
N VAL A 1096 -0.46 37.42 38.40
CA VAL A 1096 -1.36 37.07 39.51
C VAL A 1096 -2.31 38.26 39.77
N ILE A 1097 -3.60 37.98 39.92
CA ILE A 1097 -4.57 38.91 40.52
C ILE A 1097 -4.52 38.75 42.04
N ARG A 1098 -4.74 37.53 42.55
CA ARG A 1098 -4.86 37.23 43.98
C ARG A 1098 -4.48 35.77 44.27
N PRO A 1099 -4.01 35.42 45.49
CA PRO A 1099 -3.60 36.29 46.60
C PRO A 1099 -2.26 37.01 46.34
N ARG A 1100 -1.86 37.94 47.23
CA ARG A 1100 -0.50 38.53 47.22
C ARG A 1100 0.56 37.56 47.75
N PHE A 1101 1.74 37.62 47.14
CA PHE A 1101 2.92 36.84 47.50
C PHE A 1101 3.90 37.70 48.32
N LEU A 1102 4.69 37.09 49.20
CA LEU A 1102 5.80 37.78 49.85
C LEU A 1102 6.85 38.19 48.83
N THR A 1103 7.39 39.40 48.96
CA THR A 1103 8.45 39.85 48.05
C THR A 1103 9.74 39.05 48.24
N PHE A 1104 10.58 38.99 47.20
CA PHE A 1104 11.85 38.27 47.26
C PHE A 1104 12.78 38.76 48.40
N LEU A 1105 12.72 40.05 48.74
CA LEU A 1105 13.44 40.63 49.87
C LEU A 1105 12.92 40.13 51.23
N GLN A 1106 11.61 39.91 51.35
CA GLN A 1106 10.94 39.39 52.55
C GLN A 1106 11.00 37.86 52.68
N GLY A 1107 11.59 37.16 51.72
CA GLY A 1107 11.78 35.71 51.77
C GLY A 1107 10.85 34.89 50.87
N GLY A 1108 9.98 35.52 50.08
CA GLY A 1108 9.21 34.84 49.04
C GLY A 1108 10.03 34.55 47.77
N GLY A 1109 9.37 33.95 46.78
CA GLY A 1109 9.97 33.44 45.55
C GLY A 1109 8.89 33.01 44.55
N GLY A 1110 9.19 32.00 43.72
CA GLY A 1110 8.24 31.47 42.73
C GLY A 1110 7.95 32.40 41.54
N HIS A 1111 8.92 33.23 41.16
CA HIS A 1111 8.88 34.16 40.01
C HIS A 1111 7.80 35.26 40.04
N VAL A 1112 6.96 35.35 41.07
CA VAL A 1112 6.01 36.46 41.26
C VAL A 1112 6.75 37.74 41.68
N THR A 1113 6.63 38.79 40.88
CA THR A 1113 7.20 40.12 41.23
C THR A 1113 6.39 40.79 42.34
N ALA A 1114 6.95 41.81 42.98
CA ALA A 1114 6.29 42.58 44.04
C ALA A 1114 4.96 43.25 43.62
N GLY A 1115 4.63 43.30 42.33
CA GLY A 1115 3.35 43.77 41.79
C GLY A 1115 2.49 42.70 41.11
N GLY A 1116 2.79 41.42 41.27
CA GLY A 1116 1.99 40.31 40.76
C GLY A 1116 2.32 39.84 39.33
N ALA A 1117 3.02 40.62 38.51
CA ALA A 1117 3.51 40.16 37.20
C ALA A 1117 4.55 39.03 37.36
N LEU A 1118 4.62 38.12 36.40
CA LEU A 1118 5.57 37.00 36.43
C LEU A 1118 6.91 37.35 35.77
N CYS A 1119 8.01 37.03 36.45
CA CYS A 1119 9.38 37.27 36.01
C CYS A 1119 9.99 36.01 35.39
N MET A 1120 9.59 35.70 34.15
CA MET A 1120 10.01 34.49 33.43
C MET A 1120 10.43 34.85 32.00
N GLN A 1121 11.57 34.35 31.54
CA GLN A 1121 12.11 34.70 30.21
C GLN A 1121 11.19 34.27 29.05
N LEU A 1122 10.43 33.18 29.20
CA LEU A 1122 9.46 32.76 28.18
C LEU A 1122 8.35 33.80 27.94
N LEU A 1123 8.07 34.67 28.91
CA LEU A 1123 7.07 35.74 28.83
C LEU A 1123 7.66 37.06 28.34
N THR A 1124 8.82 37.05 27.67
CA THR A 1124 9.47 38.24 27.10
C THR A 1124 9.85 38.02 25.64
N ASN A 1125 10.06 39.11 24.88
CA ASN A 1125 10.40 39.03 23.46
C ASN A 1125 11.77 38.36 23.18
N ASP A 1126 12.61 38.16 24.21
CA ASP A 1126 13.92 37.50 24.09
C ASP A 1126 13.88 36.02 24.56
N GLY A 1127 12.69 35.45 24.78
CA GLY A 1127 12.50 34.03 25.12
C GLY A 1127 11.14 33.41 24.73
N TRP A 1128 10.18 34.21 24.27
CA TRP A 1128 8.92 33.75 23.72
C TRP A 1128 9.09 33.04 22.36
N SER A 1129 8.21 32.08 22.06
CA SER A 1129 8.06 31.48 20.74
C SER A 1129 6.58 31.41 20.37
N ALA A 1130 6.23 31.90 19.18
CA ALA A 1130 4.87 31.84 18.63
C ALA A 1130 4.32 30.40 18.45
N VAL A 1131 5.19 29.39 18.54
CA VAL A 1131 4.86 27.95 18.45
C VAL A 1131 4.42 27.38 19.81
N SER A 1132 4.64 28.09 20.92
CA SER A 1132 4.22 27.65 22.26
C SER A 1132 2.70 27.57 22.38
N SER A 1133 2.20 26.49 23.01
CA SER A 1133 0.80 26.37 23.43
C SER A 1133 0.57 27.09 24.76
N ILE A 1134 -0.63 27.62 24.98
CA ILE A 1134 -0.98 28.27 26.26
C ILE A 1134 -1.03 27.26 27.42
N GLU A 1135 -1.40 26.01 27.17
CA GLU A 1135 -1.21 24.91 28.12
C GLU A 1135 0.26 24.82 28.60
N SER A 1136 1.23 24.80 27.68
CA SER A 1136 2.65 24.73 28.03
C SER A 1136 3.10 25.95 28.84
N VAL A 1137 2.55 27.14 28.56
CA VAL A 1137 2.77 28.35 29.38
C VAL A 1137 2.21 28.16 30.80
N LEU A 1138 0.96 27.69 30.94
CA LEU A 1138 0.34 27.46 32.26
C LEU A 1138 1.08 26.40 33.09
N LEU A 1139 1.51 25.30 32.46
CA LEU A 1139 2.33 24.28 33.11
C LEU A 1139 3.69 24.83 33.54
N GLN A 1140 4.38 25.61 32.70
CA GLN A 1140 5.65 26.24 33.06
C GLN A 1140 5.49 27.29 34.17
N VAL A 1141 4.39 28.04 34.22
CA VAL A 1141 4.06 28.95 35.34
C VAL A 1141 3.80 28.17 36.63
N ARG A 1142 3.00 27.09 36.60
CA ARG A 1142 2.75 26.21 37.75
C ARG A 1142 4.05 25.59 38.29
N LEU A 1143 4.95 25.16 37.41
CA LEU A 1143 6.30 24.68 37.77
C LEU A 1143 7.17 25.78 38.37
N ALA A 1144 7.18 26.99 37.81
CA ALA A 1144 7.95 28.12 38.32
C ALA A 1144 7.47 28.59 39.71
N MET A 1145 6.16 28.59 39.96
CA MET A 1145 5.60 28.81 41.31
C MET A 1145 5.91 27.68 42.28
N SER A 1146 6.08 26.45 41.78
CA SER A 1146 6.44 25.27 42.58
C SER A 1146 7.95 25.17 42.90
N SER A 1147 8.80 25.97 42.25
CA SER A 1147 10.24 25.99 42.53
C SER A 1147 10.53 26.43 43.97
N THR A 1148 11.37 25.66 44.66
CA THR A 1148 11.96 26.04 45.95
C THR A 1148 13.22 26.90 45.80
N GLU A 1149 13.81 26.94 44.61
CA GLU A 1149 15.07 27.62 44.30
C GLU A 1149 14.84 28.96 43.56
N PRO A 1150 15.60 30.03 43.87
CA PRO A 1150 16.51 30.19 45.02
C PRO A 1150 15.76 30.50 46.33
N LYS A 1151 14.43 30.66 46.28
CA LYS A 1151 13.51 30.72 47.43
C LYS A 1151 12.13 30.18 47.00
N PRO A 1152 11.40 29.49 47.88
CA PRO A 1152 10.05 29.02 47.57
C PRO A 1152 9.04 30.16 47.44
N ALA A 1153 7.99 29.95 46.65
CA ALA A 1153 6.79 30.77 46.70
C ALA A 1153 6.17 30.74 48.12
N ARG A 1154 5.77 31.92 48.63
CA ARG A 1154 5.14 32.13 49.95
C ARG A 1154 4.10 33.25 49.85
N LEU A 1155 3.01 33.15 50.61
CA LEU A 1155 1.93 34.14 50.61
C LEU A 1155 2.12 35.22 51.68
N GLU A 1156 1.65 36.45 51.41
CA GLU A 1156 1.55 37.47 52.49
C GLU A 1156 0.54 36.97 53.55
N PRO A 1157 0.86 37.02 54.86
CA PRO A 1157 0.00 36.46 55.90
C PRO A 1157 -1.26 37.31 56.16
N GLY A 1158 -2.41 36.65 56.29
CA GLY A 1158 -3.68 37.25 56.73
C GLY A 1158 -4.75 37.46 55.64
N GLN A 1159 -4.56 36.87 54.46
CA GLN A 1159 -5.38 37.04 53.24
C GLN A 1159 -6.50 35.99 53.08
N GLY A 1160 -7.08 35.51 54.19
CA GLY A 1160 -8.16 34.52 54.13
C GLY A 1160 -9.50 35.08 53.59
N TYR A 1161 -10.51 34.21 53.53
CA TYR A 1161 -11.87 34.53 53.07
C TYR A 1161 -12.37 35.90 53.57
N GLY A 1162 -12.74 36.78 52.63
CA GLY A 1162 -13.22 38.14 52.91
C GLY A 1162 -12.15 39.20 53.24
N ARG A 1163 -10.86 38.86 53.24
CA ARG A 1163 -9.73 39.80 53.45
C ARG A 1163 -8.56 39.63 52.48
N MET A 1164 -8.73 38.87 51.41
CA MET A 1164 -7.74 38.72 50.36
C MET A 1164 -7.42 40.07 49.71
N ARG A 1165 -6.14 40.30 49.36
CA ARG A 1165 -5.69 41.51 48.66
C ARG A 1165 -5.37 41.17 47.21
N ASP A 1166 -5.75 42.07 46.32
CA ASP A 1166 -5.46 41.96 44.90
C ASP A 1166 -4.20 42.76 44.52
N TYR A 1167 -3.53 42.35 43.44
CA TYR A 1167 -2.60 43.16 42.67
C TYR A 1167 -3.35 43.97 41.60
N SER A 1168 -3.03 45.25 41.50
CA SER A 1168 -3.58 46.10 40.44
C SER A 1168 -2.80 45.95 39.12
N THR A 1169 -3.48 46.14 37.98
CA THR A 1169 -2.84 46.04 36.66
C THR A 1169 -1.67 47.01 36.50
N SER A 1170 -1.80 48.25 36.99
CA SER A 1170 -0.74 49.26 36.90
C SER A 1170 0.50 48.90 37.73
N GLU A 1171 0.31 48.34 38.93
CA GLU A 1171 1.38 47.80 39.78
C GLU A 1171 2.11 46.63 39.09
N ALA A 1172 1.37 45.73 38.44
CA ALA A 1172 1.90 44.61 37.68
C ALA A 1172 2.69 45.04 36.43
N VAL A 1173 2.13 45.92 35.59
CA VAL A 1173 2.79 46.45 34.38
C VAL A 1173 4.11 47.14 34.75
N GLN A 1174 4.12 47.99 35.77
CA GLN A 1174 5.35 48.61 36.24
C GLN A 1174 6.35 47.59 36.81
N ALA A 1175 5.88 46.52 37.49
CA ALA A 1175 6.75 45.49 38.03
C ALA A 1175 7.41 44.64 36.93
N TYR A 1176 6.68 44.30 35.87
CA TYR A 1176 7.22 43.65 34.67
C TYR A 1176 8.29 44.51 33.98
N ILE A 1177 8.02 45.81 33.80
CA ILE A 1177 8.98 46.73 33.17
C ILE A 1177 10.25 46.91 34.02
N ARG A 1178 10.12 46.92 35.35
CA ARG A 1178 11.28 46.87 36.26
C ARG A 1178 12.05 45.55 36.14
N ALA A 1179 11.37 44.41 36.03
CA ALA A 1179 12.00 43.10 35.85
C ALA A 1179 12.76 43.01 34.52
N CYS A 1180 12.16 43.41 33.40
CA CYS A 1180 12.82 43.44 32.09
C CYS A 1180 14.09 44.31 32.12
N ARG A 1181 14.01 45.53 32.67
CA ARG A 1181 15.18 46.42 32.83
C ARG A 1181 16.25 45.85 33.76
N MET A 1182 15.89 45.02 34.75
CA MET A 1182 16.84 44.38 35.67
C MET A 1182 17.56 43.17 35.06
N HIS A 1183 16.87 42.40 34.21
CA HIS A 1183 17.42 41.20 33.55
C HIS A 1183 17.96 41.47 32.13
N GLY A 1184 17.83 42.69 31.60
CA GLY A 1184 18.27 43.07 30.26
C GLY A 1184 17.32 42.66 29.13
N TRP A 1185 16.10 42.22 29.46
CA TRP A 1185 15.07 41.83 28.49
C TRP A 1185 14.39 43.06 27.87
N LYS A 1186 13.95 42.92 26.61
CA LYS A 1186 13.16 43.94 25.91
C LYS A 1186 11.70 43.91 26.37
N VAL A 1187 11.18 45.09 26.68
CA VAL A 1187 9.74 45.34 26.79
C VAL A 1187 9.18 45.50 25.37
N PRO A 1188 8.00 44.93 25.03
CA PRO A 1188 7.40 45.10 23.71
C PRO A 1188 7.06 46.57 23.40
N ASP A 1189 7.18 46.97 22.13
CA ASP A 1189 6.81 48.31 21.71
C ASP A 1189 5.32 48.58 21.94
N GLY A 1190 4.99 49.74 22.52
CA GLY A 1190 3.61 50.10 22.89
C GLY A 1190 3.02 49.38 24.10
N PHE A 1191 3.75 48.46 24.76
CA PHE A 1191 3.25 47.63 25.86
C PHE A 1191 2.54 48.39 26.98
N GLU A 1192 3.08 49.53 27.44
CA GLU A 1192 2.41 50.35 28.46
C GLU A 1192 1.03 50.86 27.99
N ALA A 1193 0.92 51.32 26.73
CA ALA A 1193 -0.35 51.80 26.18
C ALA A 1193 -1.36 50.65 26.01
N THR A 1194 -0.94 49.51 25.45
CA THR A 1194 -1.80 48.33 25.28
C THR A 1194 -2.30 47.79 26.62
N MET A 1195 -1.47 47.76 27.66
CA MET A 1195 -1.82 47.17 28.95
C MET A 1195 -2.49 48.15 29.93
N MET A 1196 -2.32 49.47 29.76
CA MET A 1196 -2.95 50.51 30.60
C MET A 1196 -4.20 51.18 29.99
N ASN A 1197 -4.57 50.90 28.73
CA ASN A 1197 -5.73 51.52 28.04
C ASN A 1197 -7.11 51.26 28.69
N SER A 1198 -7.16 50.58 29.84
CA SER A 1198 -8.37 50.33 30.62
C SER A 1198 -8.62 51.29 31.78
N MET A 1199 -7.84 52.39 31.92
CA MET A 1199 -7.93 53.31 33.07
C MET A 1199 -8.51 54.71 32.77
N SER A 1200 -9.00 54.97 31.56
CA SER A 1200 -9.44 56.32 31.11
C SER A 1200 -10.96 56.55 31.06
N GLN A 1201 -11.80 55.60 31.47
CA GLN A 1201 -13.27 55.70 31.45
C GLN A 1201 -13.97 55.23 32.74
N SER A 1202 -13.42 55.55 33.92
CA SER A 1202 -14.09 55.33 35.22
C SER A 1202 -14.29 56.64 35.98
N ALA A 1203 -14.78 57.67 35.28
CA ALA A 1203 -14.95 59.03 35.81
C ALA A 1203 -16.10 59.81 35.14
N PHE A 1204 -17.26 59.18 34.97
CA PHE A 1204 -18.59 59.80 34.90
C PHE A 1204 -19.66 58.79 35.31
#